data_AF-A0A4S2CAK6-F1
#
_entry.id   AF-A0A4S2CAK6-F1
#
_cell.length_a   1.000
_cell.length_b   1.000
_cell.length_c   1.000
_cell.angle_alpha   90.00
_cell.angle_beta   90.00
_cell.angle_gamma   90.00
#
_symmetry.space_group_name_H-M   'P 1'
#
loop_
_entity.id
_entity.type
_entity.pdbx_description
1 polymer ?
#
loop_
_entity_poly.entity_id
_entity_poly.type
_entity_poly.pdbx_seq_one_letter_code
_entity_poly.pdbx_strand_id
1 'polypeptide(L)'
;NGAVVYEGTDFGFPSPLPLEWTRAWYSDSDYEGWLGHGVHSCYDRTVESFEEEGVTMLRMDDGRAVAFPLIAPGGEFYLRSERTTLRRTEKGYEAYSHDSLLTYRFDLREGSAWRLTRIENPDGLHIRLHFSNGRLTGLTDAAGRRVHAVTDHKGRVTALSFASGKGNEPLVSYAYDDAGNMTGITDALGKTTEIMYSGHLMTEKTDRNGDTYYWEYDGKGRCVHTYGKDGMMEGRIEYHPDKGYNLVTDSTGGTTTYRYTPEQLVTAEIDPLGNETRHSYTDFMEPYRTIDPEGGVTGYSYDGEGNLTGITYPDGSGEMYVYDDNGRLTIHIDRDGNKSVRLYDTERPHLVTRFIDKCGGVTEFAYDSHGQPVTVSKGDRRSELSYDGELNLVSWHEDGRKLGGWTYDGKGRMTERSTPGYRTEFYHYDALDRLLRIDARDGNVIHLGYDSYDSITEARDARRHVRMGYNSVGSMTWREESGRRVSFRYDGMDRLREVVNEAGSGYLFRRDLAGNISSEKDYGGIERTYHRDGCGRVTRIDRPGGRSTAYTYDAVGRLVTTVYHDGTKEEYGYDRNGQMTSADNGEARILLERDPMGRVIKETAGLPGGNTFMPVMSVESEYNIYGERTRVESSLGADTELTYDRFGLVGGIKATVENPEVDKEPSDSDTGGKRDILSWESGIVRDDFGREVERYATGGIRITTDYNDMGLVRSRHVHSGGRHTGWRSYRWDVGARLMSMRCSMRGEPVLFDYDSMCNLVRGDYAMHDSIFRTPDKVGNLYREEECRGREYDRGGRLLWDGEYHYRYDCEGNLVMKTRREVHEGKESPHGRKQEKRGWFTLLFSQDNDSPSKGNDDTDGDPFACWQPGDTCYRWHANG
;
A
#
# COMPACT_ATOMS: atom_id res chain seq x y z
N ASN A 1 10.97 -23.66 19.36
CA ASN A 1 10.45 -23.77 20.75
C ASN A 1 8.94 -23.86 20.88
N GLY A 2 8.12 -23.44 19.90
CA GLY A 2 6.66 -23.62 20.00
C GLY A 2 5.98 -22.69 21.01
N ALA A 3 6.65 -21.60 21.37
CA ALA A 3 6.12 -20.57 22.23
C ALA A 3 4.97 -19.83 21.54
N VAL A 4 3.90 -19.57 22.27
CA VAL A 4 2.87 -18.61 21.85
C VAL A 4 3.35 -17.23 22.26
N VAL A 5 3.26 -16.30 21.32
CA VAL A 5 3.60 -14.89 21.51
C VAL A 5 2.31 -14.07 21.40
N TYR A 6 2.04 -13.24 22.40
CA TYR A 6 0.94 -12.27 22.36
C TYR A 6 1.46 -10.86 22.61
N GLU A 7 1.51 -10.07 21.55
CA GLU A 7 2.00 -8.69 21.55
C GLU A 7 0.86 -7.67 21.43
N GLY A 8 1.09 -6.47 21.96
CA GLY A 8 0.18 -5.34 21.80
C GLY A 8 0.78 -4.02 22.23
N THR A 9 0.34 -2.94 21.58
CA THR A 9 0.61 -1.55 21.97
C THR A 9 -0.65 -0.97 22.59
N ASP A 10 -0.58 -0.54 23.85
CA ASP A 10 -1.78 -0.09 24.57
C ASP A 10 -2.01 1.43 24.40
N PHE A 11 -0.95 2.23 24.24
CA PHE A 11 -1.01 3.66 23.88
C PHE A 11 0.35 4.16 23.38
N GLY A 12 0.36 5.32 22.72
CA GLY A 12 1.61 5.98 22.31
C GLY A 12 1.48 7.49 22.14
N PHE A 13 2.60 8.19 22.16
CA PHE A 13 2.68 9.64 21.93
C PHE A 13 3.68 9.98 20.82
N PRO A 14 3.27 10.74 19.79
CA PRO A 14 4.15 11.09 18.67
C PRO A 14 5.21 12.11 19.09
N SER A 15 6.46 11.86 18.74
CA SER A 15 7.63 12.72 18.99
C SER A 15 8.82 12.21 18.16
N PRO A 16 9.88 13.00 17.91
CA PRO A 16 11.11 12.50 17.27
C PRO A 16 11.73 11.28 17.98
N LEU A 17 11.51 11.16 19.29
CA LEU A 17 11.69 9.94 20.05
C LEU A 17 10.31 9.55 20.63
N PRO A 18 9.56 8.64 19.98
CA PRO A 18 8.20 8.30 20.38
C PRO A 18 8.20 7.49 21.68
N LEU A 19 7.18 7.72 22.52
CA LEU A 19 6.89 6.86 23.67
C LEU A 19 5.75 5.93 23.28
N GLU A 20 6.02 4.62 23.24
CA GLU A 20 5.03 3.59 22.95
C GLU A 20 5.02 2.56 24.07
N TRP A 21 3.88 2.38 24.73
CA TRP A 21 3.75 1.36 25.77
C TRP A 21 3.37 0.02 25.13
N THR A 22 4.41 -0.76 24.83
CA THR A 22 4.28 -2.08 24.20
C THR A 22 4.51 -3.19 25.23
N ARG A 23 3.81 -4.31 25.01
CA ARG A 23 3.89 -5.51 25.83
C ARG A 23 3.96 -6.75 24.96
N ALA A 24 4.69 -7.76 25.43
CA ALA A 24 4.83 -9.05 24.77
C ALA A 24 4.73 -10.16 25.83
N TRP A 25 3.77 -11.07 25.68
CA TRP A 25 3.66 -12.27 26.50
C TRP A 25 4.22 -13.47 25.76
N TYR A 26 5.04 -14.28 26.45
CA TYR A 26 5.62 -15.51 25.93
C TYR A 26 5.22 -16.70 26.79
N SER A 27 4.71 -17.77 26.18
CA SER A 27 4.28 -18.97 26.91
C SER A 27 5.43 -19.75 27.56
N ASP A 28 6.66 -19.56 27.10
CA ASP A 28 7.87 -20.19 27.64
C ASP A 28 8.71 -19.26 28.52
N SER A 29 8.20 -18.08 28.86
CA SER A 29 8.87 -17.15 29.78
C SER A 29 8.40 -17.34 31.22
N ASP A 30 9.37 -17.50 32.11
CA ASP A 30 9.22 -17.54 33.58
C ASP A 30 9.43 -16.16 34.24
N TYR A 31 9.56 -15.10 33.45
CA TYR A 31 9.85 -13.77 33.95
C TYR A 31 8.65 -13.16 34.67
N GLU A 32 8.86 -12.72 35.91
CA GLU A 32 7.86 -11.96 36.68
C GLU A 32 8.21 -10.47 36.69
N GLY A 33 7.60 -9.72 35.78
CA GLY A 33 7.87 -8.29 35.57
C GLY A 33 6.76 -7.36 36.09
N TRP A 34 6.84 -6.10 35.65
CA TRP A 34 5.84 -5.06 35.94
C TRP A 34 4.44 -5.41 35.44
N LEU A 35 4.33 -6.28 34.46
CA LEU A 35 3.07 -6.72 33.85
C LEU A 35 2.70 -8.15 34.22
N GLY A 36 3.26 -8.68 35.32
CA GLY A 36 2.95 -10.03 35.81
C GLY A 36 3.80 -11.12 35.16
N HIS A 37 3.37 -12.37 35.34
CA HIS A 37 4.11 -13.55 34.89
C HIS A 37 4.09 -13.68 33.36
N GLY A 38 5.27 -13.82 32.76
CA GLY A 38 5.48 -14.04 31.33
C GLY A 38 5.19 -12.85 30.43
N VAL A 39 4.73 -11.72 30.97
CA VAL A 39 4.44 -10.49 30.22
C VAL A 39 5.58 -9.50 30.39
N HIS A 40 6.22 -9.16 29.28
CA HIS A 40 7.31 -8.21 29.18
C HIS A 40 6.76 -6.85 28.75
N SER A 41 7.40 -5.79 29.24
CA SER A 41 7.22 -4.43 28.74
C SER A 41 8.55 -3.97 28.14
N CYS A 42 8.51 -3.24 27.03
CA CYS A 42 9.71 -2.67 26.39
C CYS A 42 10.52 -1.75 27.33
N TYR A 43 9.90 -1.28 28.42
CA TYR A 43 10.52 -0.45 29.45
C TYR A 43 11.01 -1.23 30.68
N ASP A 44 10.53 -2.46 30.90
CA ASP A 44 10.94 -3.31 32.03
C ASP A 44 12.22 -4.08 31.70
N ARG A 45 13.30 -3.33 31.50
CA ARG A 45 14.60 -3.85 31.11
C ARG A 45 15.59 -3.81 32.27
N THR A 46 16.36 -4.88 32.40
CA THR A 46 17.38 -5.03 33.43
C THR A 46 18.74 -5.43 32.86
N VAL A 47 19.80 -5.08 33.58
CA VAL A 47 21.12 -5.67 33.41
C VAL A 47 21.53 -6.37 34.70
N GLU A 48 21.88 -7.64 34.61
CA GLU A 48 22.24 -8.50 35.75
C GLU A 48 23.59 -9.18 35.52
N SER A 49 24.44 -9.21 36.55
CA SER A 49 25.76 -9.84 36.47
C SER A 49 25.77 -11.16 37.24
N PHE A 50 26.25 -12.20 36.57
CA PHE A 50 26.37 -13.56 37.09
C PHE A 50 27.86 -13.91 37.09
N GLU A 51 28.53 -13.62 38.22
CA GLU A 51 30.00 -13.71 38.32
C GLU A 51 30.51 -15.16 38.27
N GLU A 52 29.75 -16.12 38.78
CA GLU A 52 30.14 -17.55 38.77
C GLU A 52 30.08 -18.14 37.35
N GLU A 53 29.12 -17.67 36.56
CA GLU A 53 28.89 -18.04 35.16
C GLU A 53 29.71 -17.19 34.18
N GLY A 54 30.33 -16.11 34.65
CA GLY A 54 31.18 -15.23 33.84
C GLY A 54 30.42 -14.40 32.80
N VAL A 55 29.15 -14.08 33.06
CA VAL A 55 28.27 -13.41 32.09
C VAL A 55 27.51 -12.22 32.68
N THR A 56 27.14 -11.28 31.82
CA THR A 56 26.22 -10.17 32.10
C THR A 56 24.99 -10.33 31.22
N MET A 57 23.80 -10.49 31.80
CA MET A 57 22.55 -10.56 31.04
C MET A 57 21.97 -9.16 30.82
N LEU A 58 21.58 -8.85 29.59
CA LEU A 58 20.76 -7.69 29.24
C LEU A 58 19.38 -8.19 28.82
N ARG A 59 18.32 -7.68 29.46
CA ARG A 59 16.96 -7.87 28.98
C ARG A 59 16.66 -6.89 27.84
N MET A 60 16.28 -7.42 26.69
CA MET A 60 15.92 -6.67 25.49
C MET A 60 14.49 -6.14 25.60
N ASP A 61 14.10 -5.28 24.67
CA ASP A 61 12.76 -4.70 24.56
C ASP A 61 11.67 -5.72 24.22
N ASP A 62 12.03 -6.79 23.51
CA ASP A 62 11.21 -7.98 23.29
C ASP A 62 11.16 -8.96 24.48
N GLY A 63 11.83 -8.63 25.59
CA GLY A 63 11.84 -9.46 26.79
C GLY A 63 12.89 -10.58 26.82
N ARG A 64 13.59 -10.87 25.70
CA ARG A 64 14.69 -11.84 25.67
C ARG A 64 15.81 -11.43 26.60
N ALA A 65 16.41 -12.40 27.29
CA ALA A 65 17.64 -12.20 28.05
C ALA A 65 18.84 -12.56 27.16
N VAL A 66 19.63 -11.56 26.80
CA VAL A 66 20.81 -11.70 25.95
C VAL A 66 22.06 -11.74 26.80
N ALA A 67 22.91 -12.75 26.55
CA ALA A 67 24.16 -12.96 27.25
C ALA A 67 25.33 -12.15 26.68
N PHE A 68 25.93 -11.31 27.50
CA PHE A 68 27.22 -10.67 27.25
C PHE A 68 28.30 -11.32 28.13
N PRO A 69 29.58 -11.29 27.74
CA PRO A 69 30.67 -11.62 28.65
C PRO A 69 30.63 -10.74 29.90
N LEU A 70 31.26 -11.18 30.99
CA LEU A 70 31.38 -10.35 32.20
C LEU A 70 32.12 -9.04 31.88
N ILE A 71 31.47 -7.90 32.13
CA ILE A 71 32.01 -6.58 31.82
C ILE A 71 32.52 -5.91 33.09
N ALA A 72 33.84 -5.78 33.20
CA ALA A 72 34.47 -5.07 34.31
C ALA A 72 34.11 -3.57 34.30
N PRO A 73 34.13 -2.88 35.45
CA PRO A 73 33.92 -1.43 35.50
C PRO A 73 34.82 -0.67 34.51
N GLY A 74 34.21 0.18 33.68
CA GLY A 74 34.89 0.92 32.61
C GLY A 74 35.08 0.14 31.30
N GLY A 75 34.77 -1.16 31.29
CA GLY A 75 34.79 -1.99 30.10
C GLY A 75 33.50 -1.88 29.28
N GLU A 76 33.58 -2.32 28.03
CA GLU A 76 32.45 -2.46 27.11
C GLU A 76 32.64 -3.69 26.23
N PHE A 77 31.53 -4.20 25.68
CA PHE A 77 31.54 -5.32 24.75
C PHE A 77 30.48 -5.09 23.66
N TYR A 78 30.90 -5.22 22.40
CA TYR A 78 30.01 -5.22 21.25
C TYR A 78 29.56 -6.65 20.93
N LEU A 79 28.24 -6.90 20.99
CA LEU A 79 27.65 -8.16 20.58
C LEU A 79 27.06 -8.01 19.19
N ARG A 80 27.76 -8.56 18.19
CA ARG A 80 27.40 -8.45 16.78
C ARG A 80 26.01 -9.01 16.45
N SER A 81 25.62 -10.16 17.01
CA SER A 81 24.33 -10.80 16.72
C SER A 81 23.12 -9.93 17.11
N GLU A 82 23.30 -9.01 18.06
CA GLU A 82 22.27 -8.07 18.51
C GLU A 82 22.61 -6.62 18.14
N ARG A 83 23.71 -6.41 17.40
CA ARG A 83 24.27 -5.09 17.04
C ARG A 83 24.21 -4.08 18.18
N THR A 84 24.61 -4.53 19.37
CA THR A 84 24.46 -3.78 20.63
C THR A 84 25.78 -3.76 21.39
N THR A 85 26.23 -2.56 21.81
CA THR A 85 27.35 -2.40 22.74
C THR A 85 26.82 -2.24 24.16
N LEU A 86 27.23 -3.14 25.06
CA LEU A 86 26.96 -3.00 26.49
C LEU A 86 28.22 -2.48 27.19
N ARG A 87 28.08 -1.39 27.97
CA ARG A 87 29.17 -0.75 28.72
C ARG A 87 28.87 -0.74 30.21
N ARG A 88 29.86 -1.07 31.04
CA ARG A 88 29.77 -0.90 32.49
C ARG A 88 30.32 0.46 32.89
N THR A 89 29.45 1.34 33.38
CA THR A 89 29.84 2.67 33.89
C THR A 89 30.11 2.61 35.40
N GLU A 90 30.60 3.71 35.99
CA GLU A 90 30.71 3.83 37.45
C GLU A 90 29.34 3.78 38.16
N LYS A 91 28.29 4.22 37.46
CA LYS A 91 26.93 4.38 38.00
C LYS A 91 26.00 3.23 37.70
N GLY A 92 26.36 2.32 36.80
CA GLY A 92 25.51 1.23 36.33
C GLY A 92 25.94 0.70 34.97
N TYR A 93 25.00 0.57 34.04
CA TYR A 93 25.24 0.11 32.67
C TYR A 93 24.64 1.04 31.63
N GLU A 94 25.21 1.02 30.43
CA GLU A 94 24.65 1.64 29.23
C GLU A 94 24.64 0.62 28.10
N ALA A 95 23.51 0.45 27.43
CA ALA A 95 23.41 -0.33 26.20
C ALA A 95 23.19 0.62 25.03
N TYR A 96 24.02 0.54 24.00
CA TYR A 96 23.91 1.33 22.77
C TYR A 96 23.52 0.42 21.61
N SER A 97 22.36 0.70 21.00
CA SER A 97 21.90 0.01 19.80
C SER A 97 22.49 0.68 18.56
N HIS A 98 23.25 -0.06 17.76
CA HIS A 98 23.83 0.46 16.51
C HIS A 98 22.80 0.57 15.37
N ASP A 99 21.62 -0.02 15.54
CA ASP A 99 20.51 0.09 14.58
C ASP A 99 19.65 1.33 14.80
N SER A 100 19.25 1.58 16.05
CA SER A 100 18.39 2.72 16.40
C SER A 100 19.17 3.98 16.82
N LEU A 101 20.48 3.84 17.07
CA LEU A 101 21.35 4.88 17.64
C LEU A 101 20.89 5.36 19.03
N LEU A 102 20.07 4.57 19.73
CA LEU A 102 19.59 4.89 21.07
C LEU A 102 20.52 4.33 22.14
N THR A 103 20.70 5.13 23.19
CA THR A 103 21.39 4.74 24.42
C THR A 103 20.37 4.48 25.52
N TYR A 104 20.41 3.27 26.08
CA TYR A 104 19.59 2.81 27.20
C TYR A 104 20.44 2.83 28.47
N ARG A 105 20.05 3.62 29.48
CA ARG A 105 20.81 3.79 30.72
C ARG A 105 20.18 3.05 31.89
N PHE A 106 20.99 2.24 32.58
CA PHE A 106 20.60 1.38 33.68
C PHE A 106 21.32 1.82 34.97
N ASP A 107 20.79 2.84 35.64
CA ASP A 107 21.46 3.55 36.75
C ASP A 107 20.80 3.30 38.13
N LEU A 108 19.71 2.53 38.17
CA LEU A 108 19.00 2.20 39.41
C LEU A 108 19.28 0.76 39.81
N ARG A 109 19.99 0.56 40.92
CA ARG A 109 20.29 -0.77 41.46
C ARG A 109 19.16 -1.27 42.37
N GLU A 110 18.63 -2.45 42.07
CA GLU A 110 17.67 -3.19 42.89
C GLU A 110 18.17 -4.63 43.07
N GLY A 111 18.69 -4.96 44.26
CA GLY A 111 19.34 -6.25 44.49
C GLY A 111 20.56 -6.44 43.58
N SER A 112 20.53 -7.51 42.77
CA SER A 112 21.53 -7.85 41.75
C SER A 112 21.33 -7.13 40.41
N ALA A 113 20.15 -6.56 40.17
CA ALA A 113 19.75 -5.98 38.88
C ALA A 113 19.94 -4.47 38.81
N TRP A 114 20.29 -3.99 37.61
CA TRP A 114 20.29 -2.58 37.23
C TRP A 114 19.12 -2.31 36.30
N ARG A 115 18.20 -1.43 36.71
CA ARG A 115 16.99 -1.10 35.94
C ARG A 115 17.19 0.05 34.99
N LEU A 116 16.51 -0.03 33.84
CA LEU A 116 16.39 1.07 32.89
C LEU A 116 15.78 2.31 33.57
N THR A 117 16.42 3.45 33.37
CA THR A 117 15.97 4.74 33.90
C THR A 117 15.80 5.80 32.82
N ARG A 118 16.50 5.64 31.69
CA ARG A 118 16.51 6.62 30.60
C ARG A 118 16.79 5.96 29.26
N ILE A 119 16.10 6.42 28.22
CA ILE A 119 16.39 6.12 26.81
C ILE A 119 16.70 7.44 26.15
N GLU A 120 17.82 7.56 25.44
CA GLU A 120 18.31 8.84 24.92
C GLU A 120 18.81 8.67 23.48
N ASN A 121 18.45 9.61 22.60
CA ASN A 121 18.99 9.69 21.25
C ASN A 121 20.30 10.54 21.24
N PRO A 122 21.06 10.56 20.13
CA PRO A 122 22.31 11.34 20.05
C PRO A 122 22.14 12.86 20.24
N ASP A 123 20.91 13.38 20.11
CA ASP A 123 20.57 14.80 20.27
C ASP A 123 20.10 15.16 21.70
N GLY A 124 20.14 14.20 22.63
CA GLY A 124 19.78 14.39 24.03
C GLY A 124 18.27 14.37 24.31
N LEU A 125 17.42 14.17 23.28
CA LEU A 125 16.02 13.84 23.48
C LEU A 125 15.94 12.50 24.20
N HIS A 126 15.03 12.41 25.17
CA HIS A 126 15.00 11.23 26.02
C HIS A 126 13.64 10.92 26.61
N ILE A 127 13.41 9.64 26.83
CA ILE A 127 12.36 9.12 27.70
C ILE A 127 12.98 8.86 29.07
N ARG A 128 12.32 9.29 30.14
CA ARG A 128 12.75 9.07 31.53
C ARG A 128 11.71 8.28 32.30
N LEU A 129 12.17 7.24 33.00
CA LEU A 129 11.35 6.44 33.90
C LEU A 129 11.52 6.95 35.34
N HIS A 130 10.42 7.03 36.08
CA HIS A 130 10.39 7.54 37.46
C HIS A 130 10.05 6.45 38.45
N PHE A 131 10.84 6.35 39.51
CA PHE A 131 10.71 5.32 40.53
C PHE A 131 10.55 5.91 41.93
N SER A 132 9.78 5.22 42.77
CA SER A 132 9.70 5.49 44.22
C SER A 132 9.73 4.17 44.98
N ASN A 133 10.65 4.03 45.93
CA ASN A 133 10.86 2.79 46.70
C ASN A 133 10.97 1.53 45.81
N GLY A 134 11.69 1.63 44.69
CA GLY A 134 11.88 0.53 43.72
C GLY A 134 10.72 0.32 42.74
N ARG A 135 9.59 1.00 42.89
CA ARG A 135 8.40 0.82 42.02
C ARG A 135 8.29 1.90 40.97
N LEU A 136 7.84 1.52 39.77
CA LEU A 136 7.51 2.47 38.71
C LEU A 136 6.35 3.38 39.17
N THR A 137 6.55 4.69 39.01
CA THR A 137 5.55 5.72 39.32
C THR A 137 5.13 6.52 38.09
N GLY A 138 5.87 6.40 36.99
CA GLY A 138 5.52 7.06 35.75
C GLY A 138 6.67 7.17 34.76
N LEU A 139 6.38 7.79 33.62
CA LEU A 139 7.33 8.08 32.55
C LEU A 139 7.19 9.54 32.10
N THR A 140 8.25 10.08 31.52
CA THR A 140 8.22 11.37 30.81
C THR A 140 8.87 11.18 29.46
N ASP A 141 8.18 11.57 28.39
CA ASP A 141 8.72 11.46 27.05
C ASP A 141 9.62 12.63 26.66
N ALA A 142 10.10 12.63 25.41
CA ALA A 142 10.99 13.66 24.89
C ALA A 142 10.34 15.04 24.74
N ALA A 143 9.00 15.11 24.62
CA ALA A 143 8.25 16.37 24.59
C ALA A 143 7.90 16.89 26.00
N GLY A 144 8.24 16.14 27.05
CA GLY A 144 7.93 16.50 28.44
C GLY A 144 6.54 16.07 28.92
N ARG A 145 5.78 15.32 28.11
CA ARG A 145 4.49 14.73 28.47
C ARG A 145 4.70 13.66 29.54
N ARG A 146 3.81 13.61 30.53
CA ARG A 146 3.94 12.73 31.70
C ARG A 146 2.87 11.65 31.73
N VAL A 147 3.30 10.42 31.96
CA VAL A 147 2.44 9.27 32.25
C VAL A 147 2.61 8.90 33.71
N HIS A 148 1.51 8.75 34.44
CA HIS A 148 1.47 8.27 35.81
C HIS A 148 1.17 6.77 35.84
N ALA A 149 1.95 6.01 36.60
CA ALA A 149 1.75 4.59 36.84
C ALA A 149 1.25 4.35 38.27
N VAL A 150 0.21 3.53 38.39
CA VAL A 150 -0.27 2.99 39.68
C VAL A 150 0.17 1.55 39.78
N THR A 151 0.85 1.20 40.88
CA THR A 151 1.34 -0.15 41.13
C THR A 151 0.67 -0.79 42.34
N ASP A 152 0.54 -2.10 42.33
CA ASP A 152 0.04 -2.87 43.47
C ASP A 152 1.12 -3.08 44.56
N HIS A 153 0.79 -3.87 45.58
CA HIS A 153 1.70 -4.17 46.69
C HIS A 153 2.90 -5.03 46.28
N LYS A 154 2.85 -5.74 45.14
CA LYS A 154 3.96 -6.50 44.56
C LYS A 154 4.77 -5.68 43.55
N GLY A 155 4.34 -4.46 43.22
CA GLY A 155 5.01 -3.57 42.26
C GLY A 155 4.53 -3.73 40.81
N ARG A 156 3.48 -4.53 40.56
CA ARG A 156 2.90 -4.70 39.22
C ARG A 156 2.09 -3.46 38.85
N VAL A 157 2.19 -3.01 37.60
CA VAL A 157 1.40 -1.88 37.08
C VAL A 157 -0.05 -2.31 36.93
N THR A 158 -0.96 -1.55 37.52
CA THR A 158 -2.42 -1.79 37.48
C THR A 158 -3.14 -0.73 36.66
N ALA A 159 -2.57 0.46 36.51
CA ALA A 159 -3.12 1.50 35.64
C ALA A 159 -2.03 2.48 35.18
N LEU A 160 -2.21 3.00 33.97
CA LEU A 160 -1.44 4.09 33.38
C LEU A 160 -2.39 5.21 32.99
N SER A 161 -2.00 6.45 33.25
CA SER A 161 -2.80 7.63 32.94
C SER A 161 -1.93 8.80 32.45
N PHE A 162 -2.44 9.57 31.50
CA PHE A 162 -1.80 10.77 30.99
C PHE A 162 -2.09 11.96 31.91
N ALA A 163 -1.03 12.66 32.33
CA ALA A 163 -1.14 13.84 33.17
C ALA A 163 -1.47 15.08 32.32
N SER A 164 -2.76 15.35 32.13
CA SER A 164 -3.23 16.52 31.37
C SER A 164 -3.36 17.76 32.26
N GLY A 165 -3.51 18.93 31.65
CA GLY A 165 -3.90 20.17 32.36
C GLY A 165 -5.29 20.09 33.03
N LYS A 166 -6.10 19.08 32.72
CA LYS A 166 -7.42 18.81 33.31
C LYS A 166 -7.40 17.73 34.40
N GLY A 167 -6.24 17.13 34.68
CA GLY A 167 -6.09 15.98 35.58
C GLY A 167 -5.62 14.71 34.87
N ASN A 168 -5.69 13.57 35.54
CA ASN A 168 -5.24 12.30 35.00
C ASN A 168 -6.30 11.68 34.08
N GLU A 169 -5.96 11.52 32.81
CA GLU A 169 -6.78 10.84 31.80
C GLU A 169 -6.37 9.35 31.72
N PRO A 170 -7.29 8.38 31.89
CA PRO A 170 -6.96 6.96 31.78
C PRO A 170 -6.40 6.61 30.40
N LEU A 171 -5.35 5.77 30.35
CA LEU A 171 -4.81 5.22 29.11
C LEU A 171 -5.09 3.71 29.02
N VAL A 172 -4.70 2.97 30.06
CA VAL A 172 -4.89 1.52 30.14
C VAL A 172 -4.88 1.07 31.60
N SER A 173 -5.55 -0.03 31.91
CA SER A 173 -5.46 -0.71 33.21
C SER A 173 -5.40 -2.22 33.06
N TYR A 174 -4.79 -2.89 34.05
CA TYR A 174 -4.53 -4.32 34.03
C TYR A 174 -5.10 -5.01 35.27
N ALA A 175 -5.62 -6.22 35.05
CA ALA A 175 -6.07 -7.12 36.11
C ALA A 175 -5.17 -8.35 36.16
N TYR A 176 -4.98 -8.89 37.37
CA TYR A 176 -4.16 -10.07 37.60
C TYR A 176 -4.86 -11.07 38.51
N ASP A 177 -4.58 -12.35 38.31
CA ASP A 177 -4.93 -13.40 39.27
C ASP A 177 -3.93 -13.47 40.44
N ASP A 178 -4.21 -14.36 41.40
CA ASP A 178 -3.36 -14.61 42.57
C ASP A 178 -2.00 -15.21 42.20
N ALA A 179 -1.93 -15.94 41.08
CA ALA A 179 -0.73 -16.56 40.54
C ALA A 179 0.16 -15.59 39.76
N GLY A 180 -0.31 -14.37 39.48
CA GLY A 180 0.47 -13.35 38.80
C GLY A 180 0.17 -13.19 37.31
N ASN A 181 -0.74 -13.97 36.74
CA ASN A 181 -1.08 -13.89 35.31
C ASN A 181 -1.94 -12.67 35.02
N MET A 182 -1.70 -12.00 33.89
CA MET A 182 -2.51 -10.87 33.42
C MET A 182 -3.84 -11.36 32.85
N THR A 183 -4.93 -11.21 33.60
CA THR A 183 -6.26 -11.72 33.20
C THR A 183 -7.11 -10.69 32.46
N GLY A 184 -6.72 -9.42 32.46
CA GLY A 184 -7.51 -8.35 31.84
C GLY A 184 -6.66 -7.16 31.39
N ILE A 185 -6.93 -6.66 30.18
CA ILE A 185 -6.39 -5.40 29.66
C ILE A 185 -7.57 -4.50 29.32
N THR A 186 -7.74 -3.40 30.05
CA THR A 186 -8.87 -2.47 29.89
C THR A 186 -8.40 -1.15 29.32
N ASP A 187 -8.93 -0.78 28.16
CA ASP A 187 -8.56 0.44 27.43
C ASP A 187 -9.16 1.72 28.05
N ALA A 188 -8.83 2.88 27.48
CA ALA A 188 -9.31 4.18 27.94
C ALA A 188 -10.85 4.38 27.81
N LEU A 189 -11.55 3.55 27.03
CA LEU A 189 -13.01 3.54 26.92
C LEU A 189 -13.67 2.52 27.86
N GLY A 190 -12.89 1.79 28.66
CA GLY A 190 -13.39 0.79 29.59
C GLY A 190 -13.75 -0.55 28.94
N LYS A 191 -13.23 -0.85 27.74
CA LYS A 191 -13.38 -2.15 27.10
C LYS A 191 -12.22 -3.06 27.46
N THR A 192 -12.54 -4.29 27.83
CA THR A 192 -11.57 -5.25 28.39
C THR A 192 -11.33 -6.41 27.42
N THR A 193 -10.06 -6.72 27.16
CA THR A 193 -9.63 -8.05 26.69
C THR A 193 -9.48 -8.94 27.91
N GLU A 194 -10.13 -10.10 27.91
CA GLU A 194 -10.12 -11.09 28.98
C GLU A 194 -9.22 -12.27 28.61
N ILE A 195 -8.43 -12.76 29.56
CA ILE A 195 -7.46 -13.84 29.33
C ILE A 195 -7.58 -14.88 30.43
N MET A 196 -7.66 -16.16 30.04
CA MET A 196 -7.64 -17.30 30.95
C MET A 196 -6.36 -18.11 30.79
N TYR A 197 -5.90 -18.65 31.92
CA TYR A 197 -4.67 -19.41 32.02
C TYR A 197 -4.88 -20.77 32.68
N SER A 198 -4.05 -21.74 32.30
CA SER A 198 -3.84 -22.99 33.03
C SER A 198 -2.34 -23.18 33.25
N GLY A 199 -1.88 -23.10 34.51
CA GLY A 199 -0.46 -23.26 34.84
C GLY A 199 0.45 -22.26 34.14
N HIS A 200 0.04 -20.98 34.08
CA HIS A 200 0.69 -19.87 33.38
C HIS A 200 0.64 -19.92 31.84
N LEU A 201 0.03 -20.94 31.23
CA LEU A 201 -0.20 -21.00 29.78
C LEU A 201 -1.56 -20.40 29.42
N MET A 202 -1.60 -19.45 28.50
CA MET A 202 -2.82 -18.82 28.00
C MET A 202 -3.66 -19.83 27.23
N THR A 203 -4.82 -20.22 27.75
CA THR A 203 -5.70 -21.21 27.09
C THR A 203 -6.83 -20.55 26.31
N GLU A 204 -7.20 -19.33 26.69
CA GLU A 204 -8.32 -18.60 26.09
C GLU A 204 -8.06 -17.09 26.18
N LYS A 205 -8.37 -16.38 25.10
CA LYS A 205 -8.35 -14.91 25.04
C LYS A 205 -9.63 -14.43 24.36
N THR A 206 -10.42 -13.65 25.08
CA THR A 206 -11.59 -12.96 24.53
C THR A 206 -11.26 -11.50 24.36
N ASP A 207 -11.30 -11.03 23.12
CA ASP A 207 -10.95 -9.68 22.75
C ASP A 207 -12.07 -8.66 23.03
N ARG A 208 -11.78 -7.37 22.91
CA ARG A 208 -12.72 -6.27 23.26
C ARG A 208 -14.05 -6.28 22.46
N ASN A 209 -14.08 -6.95 21.30
CA ASN A 209 -15.28 -7.16 20.50
C ASN A 209 -16.06 -8.43 20.85
N GLY A 210 -15.55 -9.27 21.75
CA GLY A 210 -16.15 -10.54 22.16
C GLY A 210 -15.73 -11.75 21.30
N ASP A 211 -14.77 -11.57 20.40
CA ASP A 211 -14.17 -12.67 19.64
C ASP A 211 -13.15 -13.42 20.51
N THR A 212 -13.18 -14.75 20.44
CA THR A 212 -12.37 -15.61 21.31
C THR A 212 -11.45 -16.53 20.52
N TYR A 213 -10.21 -16.64 20.99
CA TYR A 213 -9.18 -17.56 20.49
C TYR A 213 -8.70 -18.48 21.61
N TYR A 214 -8.31 -19.70 21.21
CA TYR A 214 -7.94 -20.78 22.11
C TYR A 214 -6.58 -21.36 21.71
N TRP A 215 -5.84 -21.85 22.71
CA TRP A 215 -4.56 -22.54 22.53
C TRP A 215 -4.50 -23.81 23.36
N GLU A 216 -3.97 -24.86 22.75
CA GLU A 216 -3.67 -26.12 23.41
C GLU A 216 -2.16 -26.39 23.37
N TYR A 217 -1.65 -26.98 24.45
CA TYR A 217 -0.22 -27.20 24.64
C TYR A 217 0.08 -28.67 24.90
N ASP A 218 1.26 -29.13 24.48
CA ASP A 218 1.77 -30.43 24.87
C ASP A 218 2.33 -30.44 26.31
N GLY A 219 2.75 -31.61 26.80
CA GLY A 219 3.31 -31.76 28.15
C GLY A 219 4.65 -31.03 28.39
N LYS A 220 5.22 -30.37 27.37
CA LYS A 220 6.41 -29.52 27.46
C LYS A 220 6.07 -28.02 27.33
N GLY A 221 4.79 -27.66 27.30
CA GLY A 221 4.34 -26.26 27.19
C GLY A 221 4.46 -25.68 25.78
N ARG A 222 4.56 -26.52 24.74
CA ARG A 222 4.62 -26.07 23.33
C ARG A 222 3.22 -26.08 22.72
N CYS A 223 2.86 -25.04 21.98
CA CYS A 223 1.56 -24.94 21.33
C CYS A 223 1.39 -26.00 20.24
N VAL A 224 0.34 -26.82 20.32
CA VAL A 224 0.04 -27.85 19.31
C VAL A 224 -1.19 -27.53 18.48
N HIS A 225 -2.05 -26.64 18.97
CA HIS A 225 -3.29 -26.26 18.30
C HIS A 225 -3.69 -24.84 18.71
N THR A 226 -3.98 -24.01 17.72
CA THR A 226 -4.59 -22.68 17.88
C THR A 226 -5.87 -22.63 17.07
N TYR A 227 -6.92 -21.97 17.57
CA TYR A 227 -8.16 -21.79 16.82
C TYR A 227 -9.02 -20.67 17.40
N GLY A 228 -9.66 -19.93 16.51
CA GLY A 228 -10.76 -19.02 16.83
C GLY A 228 -12.11 -19.69 16.66
N LYS A 229 -13.17 -18.92 16.92
CA LYS A 229 -14.56 -19.34 16.69
C LYS A 229 -14.77 -19.86 15.26
N ASP A 230 -15.55 -20.95 15.13
CA ASP A 230 -15.89 -21.60 13.85
C ASP A 230 -14.66 -22.05 13.01
N GLY A 231 -13.49 -22.27 13.63
CA GLY A 231 -12.27 -22.71 12.95
C GLY A 231 -11.47 -21.57 12.29
N MET A 232 -11.83 -20.32 12.58
CA MET A 232 -11.09 -19.14 12.09
C MET A 232 -9.66 -19.13 12.65
N MET A 233 -8.66 -18.92 11.80
CA MET A 233 -7.24 -19.01 12.13
C MET A 233 -6.86 -20.33 12.84
N GLU A 234 -7.54 -21.44 12.51
CA GLU A 234 -7.17 -22.75 13.03
C GLU A 234 -5.82 -23.20 12.46
N GLY A 235 -4.95 -23.71 13.31
CA GLY A 235 -3.65 -24.26 12.92
C GLY A 235 -3.15 -25.31 13.90
N ARG A 236 -2.46 -26.34 13.40
CA ARG A 236 -1.86 -27.42 14.19
C ARG A 236 -0.37 -27.53 13.93
N ILE A 237 0.39 -27.82 14.98
CA ILE A 237 1.85 -27.95 14.90
C ILE A 237 2.26 -29.34 15.38
N GLU A 238 2.98 -30.07 14.53
CA GLU A 238 3.63 -31.33 14.89
C GLU A 238 5.14 -31.12 15.01
N TYR A 239 5.69 -31.44 16.17
CA TYR A 239 7.10 -31.23 16.47
C TYR A 239 7.92 -32.53 16.30
N HIS A 240 8.98 -32.49 15.49
CA HIS A 240 9.93 -33.59 15.35
C HIS A 240 11.37 -33.14 15.64
N PRO A 241 11.69 -32.72 16.88
CA PRO A 241 13.00 -32.17 17.23
C PRO A 241 14.15 -33.15 17.00
N ASP A 242 13.95 -34.45 17.25
CA ASP A 242 14.96 -35.48 17.00
C ASP A 242 15.29 -35.67 15.51
N LYS A 243 14.43 -35.14 14.62
CA LYS A 243 14.61 -35.15 13.16
C LYS A 243 14.91 -33.76 12.58
N GLY A 244 14.90 -32.70 13.39
CA GLY A 244 15.20 -31.33 12.96
C GLY A 244 14.12 -30.68 12.07
N TYR A 245 12.84 -31.04 12.21
CA TYR A 245 11.76 -30.38 11.47
C TYR A 245 10.43 -30.32 12.23
N ASN A 246 9.56 -29.39 11.84
CA ASN A 246 8.17 -29.28 12.29
C ASN A 246 7.21 -29.27 11.09
N LEU A 247 5.98 -29.74 11.30
CA LEU A 247 4.88 -29.62 10.34
C LEU A 247 3.86 -28.63 10.87
N VAL A 248 3.43 -27.69 10.05
CA VAL A 248 2.39 -26.70 10.38
C VAL A 248 1.24 -26.89 9.41
N THR A 249 0.08 -27.31 9.92
CA THR A 249 -1.14 -27.52 9.12
C THR A 249 -2.12 -26.39 9.38
N ASP A 250 -2.53 -25.69 8.33
CA ASP A 250 -3.51 -24.61 8.41
C ASP A 250 -4.97 -25.11 8.42
N SER A 251 -5.92 -24.20 8.65
CA SER A 251 -7.37 -24.51 8.68
C SER A 251 -7.93 -25.05 7.36
N THR A 252 -7.16 -24.99 6.28
CA THR A 252 -7.52 -25.52 4.97
C THR A 252 -6.86 -26.86 4.64
N GLY A 253 -6.06 -27.39 5.57
CA GLY A 253 -5.36 -28.66 5.44
C GLY A 253 -4.03 -28.57 4.69
N GLY A 254 -3.57 -27.36 4.32
CA GLY A 254 -2.25 -27.15 3.74
C GLY A 254 -1.18 -27.36 4.82
N THR A 255 -0.20 -28.23 4.56
CA THR A 255 0.89 -28.52 5.51
C THR A 255 2.22 -27.96 5.01
N THR A 256 2.80 -27.02 5.75
CA THR A 256 4.15 -26.49 5.51
C THR A 256 5.16 -27.22 6.40
N THR A 257 6.30 -27.61 5.85
CA THR A 257 7.40 -28.23 6.60
C THR A 257 8.53 -27.24 6.82
N TYR A 258 8.91 -27.02 8.08
CA TYR A 258 10.05 -26.19 8.46
C TYR A 258 11.19 -27.07 8.95
N ARG A 259 12.34 -27.05 8.28
CA ARG A 259 13.58 -27.71 8.73
C ARG A 259 14.48 -26.69 9.42
N TYR A 260 15.13 -27.07 10.51
CA TYR A 260 15.93 -26.15 11.30
C TYR A 260 17.17 -26.79 11.92
N THR A 261 18.17 -25.96 12.26
CA THR A 261 19.38 -26.39 12.99
C THR A 261 19.09 -26.56 14.49
N PRO A 262 19.94 -27.24 15.29
CA PRO A 262 19.77 -27.30 16.74
C PRO A 262 19.57 -25.94 17.42
N GLU A 263 20.18 -24.89 16.87
CA GLU A 263 20.06 -23.48 17.29
C GLU A 263 18.73 -22.83 16.87
N GLN A 264 17.78 -23.60 16.32
CA GLN A 264 16.45 -23.17 15.85
C GLN A 264 16.44 -22.25 14.62
N LEU A 265 17.52 -22.22 13.82
CA LEU A 265 17.55 -21.47 12.56
C LEU A 265 16.88 -22.26 11.44
N VAL A 266 15.90 -21.67 10.75
CA VAL A 266 15.15 -22.32 9.66
C VAL A 266 16.02 -22.45 8.41
N THR A 267 16.41 -23.67 8.05
CA THR A 267 17.25 -23.95 6.87
C THR A 267 16.46 -24.27 5.62
N ALA A 268 15.21 -24.71 5.77
CA ALA A 268 14.31 -24.91 4.65
C ALA A 268 12.84 -24.71 5.05
N GLU A 269 12.08 -24.11 4.14
CA GLU A 269 10.63 -24.01 4.19
C GLU A 269 10.08 -24.72 2.94
N ILE A 270 9.26 -25.75 3.15
CA ILE A 270 8.64 -26.54 2.08
C ILE A 270 7.14 -26.29 2.16
N ASP A 271 6.60 -25.62 1.13
CA ASP A 271 5.19 -25.28 1.07
C ASP A 271 4.29 -26.53 0.89
N PRO A 272 2.96 -26.39 1.02
CA PRO A 272 2.03 -27.51 0.85
C PRO A 272 2.01 -28.15 -0.55
N LEU A 273 2.61 -27.51 -1.55
CA LEU A 273 2.75 -28.02 -2.92
C LEU A 273 4.11 -28.73 -3.14
N GLY A 274 5.01 -28.67 -2.16
CA GLY A 274 6.34 -29.29 -2.19
C GLY A 274 7.46 -28.36 -2.69
N ASN A 275 7.19 -27.07 -2.87
CA ASN A 275 8.19 -26.08 -3.29
C ASN A 275 9.08 -25.72 -2.09
N GLU A 276 10.40 -25.83 -2.26
CA GLU A 276 11.38 -25.66 -1.17
C GLU A 276 12.18 -24.37 -1.33
N THR A 277 12.09 -23.47 -0.35
CA THR A 277 13.03 -22.36 -0.17
C THR A 277 14.09 -22.75 0.86
N ARG A 278 15.37 -22.51 0.57
CA ARG A 278 16.48 -22.85 1.49
C ARG A 278 17.26 -21.62 1.92
N HIS A 279 17.67 -21.61 3.19
CA HIS A 279 18.49 -20.56 3.78
C HIS A 279 19.82 -21.12 4.30
N SER A 280 20.85 -20.27 4.30
CA SER A 280 22.15 -20.55 4.92
C SER A 280 22.60 -19.33 5.70
N TYR A 281 23.17 -19.56 6.88
CA TYR A 281 23.49 -18.54 7.87
C TYR A 281 24.98 -18.47 8.16
N THR A 282 25.46 -17.28 8.51
CA THR A 282 26.81 -17.07 9.04
C THR A 282 26.92 -17.63 10.47
N ASP A 283 28.14 -17.68 11.01
CA ASP A 283 28.37 -18.02 12.43
C ASP A 283 27.72 -17.02 13.41
N PHE A 284 27.29 -15.86 12.91
CA PHE A 284 26.54 -14.84 13.67
C PHE A 284 25.02 -14.92 13.44
N MET A 285 24.52 -16.01 12.85
CA MET A 285 23.10 -16.26 12.56
C MET A 285 22.48 -15.31 11.53
N GLU A 286 23.29 -14.63 10.71
CA GLU A 286 22.83 -13.73 9.64
C GLU A 286 22.63 -14.53 8.33
N PRO A 287 21.55 -14.34 7.56
CA PRO A 287 21.40 -15.00 6.26
C PRO A 287 22.49 -14.54 5.28
N TYR A 288 23.30 -15.46 4.74
CA TYR A 288 24.28 -15.14 3.68
C TYR A 288 23.92 -15.73 2.33
N ARG A 289 22.96 -16.66 2.28
CA ARG A 289 22.45 -17.23 1.03
C ARG A 289 21.00 -17.71 1.17
N THR A 290 20.18 -17.36 0.20
CA THR A 290 18.83 -17.90 0.00
C THR A 290 18.75 -18.54 -1.38
N ILE A 291 18.09 -19.70 -1.46
CA ILE A 291 17.82 -20.42 -2.72
C ILE A 291 16.32 -20.56 -2.85
N ASP A 292 15.75 -20.00 -3.91
CA ASP A 292 14.32 -20.11 -4.21
C ASP A 292 13.95 -21.50 -4.77
N PRO A 293 12.66 -21.84 -4.86
CA PRO A 293 12.21 -23.14 -5.38
C PRO A 293 12.63 -23.46 -6.82
N GLU A 294 12.91 -22.44 -7.64
CA GLU A 294 13.40 -22.58 -9.02
C GLU A 294 14.94 -22.66 -9.10
N GLY A 295 15.62 -22.61 -7.94
CA GLY A 295 17.07 -22.68 -7.82
C GLY A 295 17.80 -21.35 -7.98
N GLY A 296 17.08 -20.23 -8.06
CA GLY A 296 17.65 -18.89 -8.04
C GLY A 296 18.36 -18.62 -6.72
N VAL A 297 19.60 -18.13 -6.79
CA VAL A 297 20.44 -17.89 -5.61
C VAL A 297 20.60 -16.40 -5.36
N THR A 298 20.19 -15.95 -4.17
CA THR A 298 20.50 -14.61 -3.66
C THR A 298 21.55 -14.73 -2.56
N GLY A 299 22.65 -13.98 -2.68
CA GLY A 299 23.74 -13.93 -1.70
C GLY A 299 23.79 -12.59 -0.96
N TYR A 300 24.19 -12.63 0.30
CA TYR A 300 24.35 -11.45 1.16
C TYR A 300 25.75 -11.43 1.77
N SER A 301 26.39 -10.26 1.76
CA SER A 301 27.73 -10.06 2.34
C SER A 301 27.68 -9.05 3.47
N TYR A 302 28.42 -9.30 4.55
CA TYR A 302 28.47 -8.44 5.73
C TYR A 302 29.92 -8.09 6.07
N ASP A 303 30.15 -6.91 6.66
CA ASP A 303 31.46 -6.54 7.21
C ASP A 303 31.71 -7.18 8.59
N GLY A 304 32.79 -6.78 9.27
CA GLY A 304 33.14 -7.25 10.62
C GLY A 304 32.12 -6.86 11.69
N GLU A 305 31.43 -5.73 11.50
CA GLU A 305 30.44 -5.19 12.43
C GLU A 305 29.01 -5.70 12.15
N GLY A 306 28.82 -6.49 11.09
CA GLY A 306 27.52 -7.02 10.70
C GLY A 306 26.70 -6.08 9.80
N ASN A 307 27.30 -5.02 9.25
CA ASN A 307 26.61 -4.17 8.27
C ASN A 307 26.56 -4.91 6.92
N LEU A 308 25.40 -4.90 6.26
CA LEU A 308 25.23 -5.47 4.92
C LEU A 308 26.04 -4.66 3.91
N THR A 309 27.07 -5.27 3.31
CA THR A 309 27.98 -4.64 2.33
C THR A 309 27.63 -4.94 0.88
N GLY A 310 26.85 -5.99 0.61
CA GLY A 310 26.40 -6.26 -0.75
C GLY A 310 25.38 -7.37 -0.86
N ILE A 311 24.64 -7.33 -1.98
CA ILE A 311 23.66 -8.34 -2.39
C ILE A 311 24.03 -8.80 -3.80
N THR A 312 24.03 -10.11 -4.03
CA THR A 312 24.19 -10.71 -5.37
C THR A 312 22.91 -11.43 -5.74
N TYR A 313 22.33 -11.09 -6.89
CA TYR A 313 21.06 -11.65 -7.38
C TYR A 313 21.29 -12.87 -8.29
N PRO A 314 20.25 -13.69 -8.54
CA PRO A 314 20.34 -14.87 -9.40
C PRO A 314 20.87 -14.63 -10.82
N ASP A 315 20.69 -13.42 -11.37
CA ASP A 315 21.22 -13.02 -12.69
C ASP A 315 22.71 -12.59 -12.67
N GLY A 316 23.36 -12.65 -11.50
CA GLY A 316 24.74 -12.25 -11.28
C GLY A 316 24.97 -10.75 -11.11
N SER A 317 23.93 -9.92 -11.22
CA SER A 317 24.01 -8.51 -10.85
C SER A 317 24.09 -8.34 -9.32
N GLY A 318 24.58 -7.20 -8.85
CA GLY A 318 24.68 -6.97 -7.42
C GLY A 318 24.73 -5.51 -7.01
N GLU A 319 24.44 -5.27 -5.74
CA GLU A 319 24.47 -3.97 -5.08
C GLU A 319 25.60 -3.92 -4.07
N MET A 320 26.12 -2.72 -3.80
CA MET A 320 27.18 -2.50 -2.82
C MET A 320 26.85 -1.33 -1.89
N TYR A 321 27.18 -1.53 -0.62
CA TYR A 321 26.97 -0.58 0.48
C TYR A 321 28.31 -0.32 1.15
N VAL A 322 28.73 0.94 1.20
CA VAL A 322 29.98 1.38 1.81
C VAL A 322 29.68 2.18 3.06
N TYR A 323 30.25 1.76 4.17
CA TYR A 323 30.11 2.41 5.47
C TYR A 323 31.40 3.14 5.84
N ASP A 324 31.28 4.18 6.67
CA ASP A 324 32.44 4.76 7.34
C ASP A 324 32.80 4.01 8.63
N ASP A 325 33.86 4.46 9.30
CA ASP A 325 34.38 3.85 10.54
C ASP A 325 33.36 3.86 11.71
N ASN A 326 32.28 4.65 11.62
CA ASN A 326 31.20 4.68 12.60
C ASN A 326 29.99 3.82 12.19
N GLY A 327 30.13 2.99 11.13
CA GLY A 327 29.05 2.13 10.63
C GLY A 327 27.94 2.87 9.89
N ARG A 328 28.16 4.12 9.46
CA ARG A 328 27.14 4.91 8.73
C ARG A 328 27.28 4.73 7.22
N LEU A 329 26.17 4.52 6.52
CA LEU A 329 26.16 4.34 5.07
C LEU A 329 26.60 5.62 4.35
N THR A 330 27.75 5.61 3.67
CA THR A 330 28.28 6.77 2.93
C THR A 330 28.05 6.66 1.43
N ILE A 331 28.17 5.46 0.84
CA ILE A 331 27.97 5.24 -0.60
C ILE A 331 27.08 4.02 -0.81
N HIS A 332 26.09 4.17 -1.69
CA HIS A 332 25.33 3.06 -2.23
C HIS A 332 25.53 3.00 -3.74
N ILE A 333 25.87 1.81 -4.24
CA ILE A 333 26.05 1.50 -5.66
C ILE A 333 24.96 0.50 -6.06
N ASP A 334 24.11 0.90 -6.99
CA ASP A 334 23.02 0.04 -7.48
C ASP A 334 23.50 -1.02 -8.49
N ARG A 335 22.57 -1.83 -9.00
CA ARG A 335 22.86 -2.97 -9.89
C ARG A 335 23.39 -2.57 -11.27
N ASP A 336 23.15 -1.33 -11.70
CA ASP A 336 23.73 -0.76 -12.92
C ASP A 336 25.05 0.01 -12.66
N GLY A 337 25.50 0.07 -11.41
CA GLY A 337 26.75 0.73 -11.01
C GLY A 337 26.59 2.22 -10.71
N ASN A 338 25.37 2.75 -10.67
CA ASN A 338 25.11 4.14 -10.37
C ASN A 338 25.27 4.40 -8.87
N LYS A 339 25.85 5.55 -8.51
CA LYS A 339 26.30 5.84 -7.14
C LYS A 339 25.46 6.95 -6.52
N SER A 340 25.06 6.76 -5.27
CA SER A 340 24.53 7.83 -4.41
C SER A 340 25.39 7.99 -3.17
N VAL A 341 25.54 9.22 -2.69
CA VAL A 341 26.46 9.55 -1.59
C VAL A 341 25.74 10.31 -0.49
N ARG A 342 26.01 9.95 0.77
CA ARG A 342 25.58 10.68 1.97
C ARG A 342 26.80 11.29 2.65
N LEU A 343 26.71 12.58 2.94
CA LEU A 343 27.69 13.28 3.77
C LEU A 343 27.04 13.60 5.11
N TYR A 344 27.75 13.29 6.17
CA TYR A 344 27.28 13.48 7.54
C TYR A 344 27.87 14.74 8.16
N ASP A 345 27.20 15.27 9.18
CA ASP A 345 27.71 16.37 10.00
C ASP A 345 28.98 15.96 10.76
N THR A 346 29.90 16.90 10.96
CA THR A 346 31.17 16.64 11.67
C THR A 346 31.03 16.70 13.18
N GLU A 347 30.10 17.49 13.71
CA GLU A 347 29.83 17.64 15.14
C GLU A 347 28.71 16.71 15.60
N ARG A 348 27.70 16.47 14.75
CA ARG A 348 26.54 15.60 15.00
C ARG A 348 26.47 14.44 13.99
N PRO A 349 27.38 13.44 14.12
CA PRO A 349 27.64 12.45 13.08
C PRO A 349 26.44 11.60 12.65
N HIS A 350 25.37 11.50 13.43
CA HIS A 350 24.15 10.79 13.02
C HIS A 350 23.30 11.56 11.99
N LEU A 351 23.56 12.85 11.75
CA LEU A 351 22.79 13.68 10.82
C LEU A 351 23.43 13.75 9.43
N VAL A 352 22.61 13.60 8.39
CA VAL A 352 23.02 13.75 6.98
C VAL A 352 22.93 15.22 6.59
N THR A 353 24.04 15.88 6.28
CA THR A 353 24.04 17.28 5.83
C THR A 353 23.84 17.40 4.33
N ARG A 354 24.29 16.41 3.55
CA ARG A 354 24.13 16.39 2.09
C ARG A 354 23.83 15.00 1.56
N PHE A 355 22.92 14.92 0.60
CA PHE A 355 22.67 13.74 -0.22
C PHE A 355 22.95 14.08 -1.69
N ILE A 356 23.84 13.32 -2.30
CA ILE A 356 24.19 13.43 -3.72
C ILE A 356 23.52 12.26 -4.46
N ASP A 357 22.58 12.58 -5.33
CA ASP A 357 21.88 11.60 -6.16
C ASP A 357 22.78 11.06 -7.29
N LYS A 358 22.31 10.02 -7.97
CA LYS A 358 23.06 9.34 -9.06
C LYS A 358 23.29 10.19 -10.31
N CYS A 359 22.61 11.33 -10.44
CA CYS A 359 22.86 12.33 -11.48
C CYS A 359 23.76 13.49 -10.97
N GLY A 360 24.22 13.43 -9.72
CA GLY A 360 25.05 14.46 -9.09
C GLY A 360 24.24 15.61 -8.47
N GLY A 361 22.91 15.53 -8.44
CA GLY A 361 22.07 16.52 -7.78
C GLY A 361 22.27 16.49 -6.27
N VAL A 362 22.50 17.67 -5.67
CA VAL A 362 22.78 17.81 -4.23
C VAL A 362 21.55 18.31 -3.51
N THR A 363 21.10 17.55 -2.52
CA THR A 363 20.11 17.98 -1.53
C THR A 363 20.84 18.25 -0.22
N GLU A 364 20.63 19.42 0.37
CA GLU A 364 21.24 19.82 1.64
C GLU A 364 20.18 19.89 2.74
N PHE A 365 20.58 19.53 3.96
CA PHE A 365 19.72 19.52 5.14
C PHE A 365 20.33 20.37 6.24
N ALA A 366 19.49 21.13 6.94
CA ALA A 366 19.84 21.76 8.21
C ALA A 366 18.84 21.36 9.29
N TYR A 367 19.34 21.24 10.52
CA TYR A 367 18.60 20.71 11.66
C TYR A 367 18.61 21.69 12.83
N ASP A 368 17.58 21.65 13.68
CA ASP A 368 17.59 22.33 14.96
C ASP A 368 18.42 21.57 16.01
N SER A 369 18.45 22.08 17.25
CA SER A 369 19.17 21.45 18.37
C SER A 369 18.61 20.08 18.78
N HIS A 370 17.43 19.71 18.34
CA HIS A 370 16.77 18.43 18.64
C HIS A 370 16.90 17.41 17.50
N GLY A 371 17.53 17.80 16.39
CA GLY A 371 17.77 16.92 15.23
C GLY A 371 16.60 16.91 14.26
N GLN A 372 15.62 17.81 14.42
CA GLN A 372 14.51 17.94 13.49
C GLN A 372 14.95 18.78 12.28
N PRO A 373 14.59 18.39 11.05
CA PRO A 373 14.96 19.14 9.86
C PRO A 373 14.22 20.49 9.86
N VAL A 374 14.97 21.60 9.80
CA VAL A 374 14.42 22.97 9.71
C VAL A 374 14.62 23.57 8.32
N THR A 375 15.53 23.03 7.52
CA THR A 375 15.70 23.41 6.12
C THR A 375 16.03 22.18 5.28
N VAL A 376 15.40 22.10 4.11
CA VAL A 376 15.79 21.20 3.02
C VAL A 376 15.96 22.05 1.78
N SER A 377 17.09 21.95 1.09
CA SER A 377 17.33 22.71 -0.14
C SER A 377 17.91 21.85 -1.25
N LYS A 378 17.46 22.11 -2.48
CA LYS A 378 18.05 21.57 -3.71
C LYS A 378 18.17 22.74 -4.67
N GLY A 379 19.37 22.99 -5.20
CA GLY A 379 19.61 24.14 -6.08
C GLY A 379 19.15 25.47 -5.47
N ASP A 380 18.21 26.16 -6.13
CA ASP A 380 17.59 27.42 -5.69
C ASP A 380 16.28 27.24 -4.90
N ARG A 381 15.75 26.02 -4.77
CA ARG A 381 14.53 25.71 -4.00
C ARG A 381 14.85 25.38 -2.56
N ARG A 382 14.06 25.93 -1.64
CA ARG A 382 14.27 25.79 -0.20
C ARG A 382 12.95 25.63 0.56
N SER A 383 12.82 24.48 1.22
CA SER A 383 11.77 24.18 2.20
C SER A 383 12.24 24.57 3.59
N GLU A 384 11.40 25.25 4.37
CA GLU A 384 11.67 25.62 5.76
C GLU A 384 10.55 25.10 6.68
N LEU A 385 10.94 24.43 7.75
CA LEU A 385 10.04 23.80 8.71
C LEU A 385 10.24 24.43 10.10
N SER A 386 9.16 24.56 10.86
CA SER A 386 9.20 25.10 12.22
C SER A 386 8.41 24.23 13.17
N TYR A 387 8.96 23.99 14.35
CA TYR A 387 8.39 23.15 15.39
C TYR A 387 8.05 23.95 16.64
N ASP A 388 7.08 23.48 17.42
CA ASP A 388 6.78 24.02 18.75
C ASP A 388 7.70 23.44 19.85
N GLY A 389 7.50 23.88 21.09
CA GLY A 389 8.27 23.39 22.23
C GLY A 389 7.97 21.94 22.65
N GLU A 390 6.91 21.34 22.10
CA GLU A 390 6.57 19.92 22.26
C GLU A 390 7.03 19.09 21.05
N LEU A 391 7.87 19.68 20.18
CA LEU A 391 8.50 19.05 19.02
C LEU A 391 7.52 18.74 17.86
N ASN A 392 6.33 19.35 17.83
CA ASN A 392 5.37 19.17 16.74
C ASN A 392 5.58 20.18 15.61
N LEU A 393 5.38 19.76 14.35
CA LEU A 393 5.50 20.64 13.17
C LEU A 393 4.37 21.68 13.12
N VAL A 394 4.65 22.96 13.32
CA VAL A 394 3.63 24.02 13.35
C VAL A 394 3.57 24.88 12.09
N SER A 395 4.62 24.89 11.27
CA SER A 395 4.64 25.66 10.03
C SER A 395 5.56 25.07 8.97
N TRP A 396 5.14 25.20 7.72
CA TRP A 396 5.93 24.86 6.54
C TRP A 396 5.93 26.02 5.56
N HIS A 397 7.13 26.39 5.08
CA HIS A 397 7.35 27.39 4.04
C HIS A 397 8.14 26.80 2.87
N GLU A 398 7.85 27.28 1.66
CA GLU A 398 8.66 27.05 0.45
C GLU A 398 9.13 28.40 -0.09
N ASP A 399 10.44 28.59 -0.23
CA ASP A 399 11.04 29.85 -0.70
C ASP A 399 10.50 31.09 0.04
N GLY A 400 10.42 31.00 1.38
CA GLY A 400 9.93 32.04 2.29
C GLY A 400 8.40 32.16 2.40
N ARG A 401 7.65 31.28 1.73
CA ARG A 401 6.19 31.37 1.61
C ARG A 401 5.48 30.29 2.40
N LYS A 402 4.58 30.67 3.30
CA LYS A 402 3.83 29.70 4.12
C LYS A 402 2.87 28.86 3.27
N LEU A 403 2.98 27.54 3.36
CA LEU A 403 2.11 26.57 2.69
C LEU A 403 1.17 25.84 3.65
N GLY A 404 1.57 25.68 4.90
CA GLY A 404 0.77 24.99 5.90
C GLY A 404 1.05 25.47 7.31
N GLY A 405 0.07 25.31 8.19
CA GLY A 405 0.23 25.45 9.63
C GLY A 405 -0.67 24.49 10.38
N TRP A 406 -0.20 24.01 11.52
CA TRP A 406 -0.85 22.99 12.32
C TRP A 406 -0.92 23.39 13.79
N THR A 407 -1.89 22.86 14.51
CA THR A 407 -2.03 22.99 15.96
C THR A 407 -2.34 21.64 16.56
N TYR A 408 -1.83 21.40 17.76
CA TYR A 408 -1.87 20.12 18.44
C TYR A 408 -2.48 20.25 19.83
N ASP A 409 -3.07 19.18 20.34
CA ASP A 409 -3.41 19.06 21.75
C ASP A 409 -2.21 18.58 22.58
N GLY A 410 -2.36 18.52 23.92
CA GLY A 410 -1.28 18.13 24.82
C GLY A 410 -0.85 16.65 24.72
N LYS A 411 -1.55 15.82 23.93
CA LYS A 411 -1.09 14.47 23.57
C LYS A 411 -0.26 14.49 22.27
N GLY A 412 -0.13 15.63 21.60
CA GLY A 412 0.54 15.77 20.30
C GLY A 412 -0.33 15.37 19.11
N ARG A 413 -1.67 15.32 19.27
CA ARG A 413 -2.60 15.01 18.17
C ARG A 413 -2.99 16.30 17.47
N MET A 414 -2.98 16.30 16.13
CA MET A 414 -3.31 17.48 15.32
C MET A 414 -4.79 17.84 15.47
N THR A 415 -5.12 18.97 16.08
CA THR A 415 -6.51 19.44 16.24
C THR A 415 -6.94 20.41 15.16
N GLU A 416 -5.99 21.14 14.57
CA GLU A 416 -6.27 22.12 13.51
C GLU A 416 -5.26 22.03 12.39
N ARG A 417 -5.74 22.20 11.16
CA ARG A 417 -4.92 22.40 9.97
C ARG A 417 -5.36 23.67 9.25
N SER A 418 -4.41 24.58 9.10
CA SER A 418 -4.57 25.80 8.31
C SER A 418 -3.79 25.67 7.00
N THR A 419 -4.46 25.93 5.89
CA THR A 419 -3.82 26.13 4.59
C THR A 419 -4.18 27.53 4.14
N PRO A 420 -3.20 28.41 3.87
CA PRO A 420 -3.48 29.75 3.39
C PRO A 420 -4.44 29.74 2.19
N GLY A 421 -5.44 30.62 2.20
CA GLY A 421 -6.45 30.70 1.13
C GLY A 421 -7.64 29.72 1.25
N TYR A 422 -7.66 28.86 2.27
CA TYR A 422 -8.74 27.91 2.53
C TYR A 422 -9.30 28.09 3.96
N ARG A 423 -10.50 27.54 4.19
CA ARG A 423 -11.04 27.39 5.55
C ARG A 423 -10.18 26.41 6.37
N THR A 424 -10.02 26.70 7.65
CA THR A 424 -9.34 25.82 8.62
C THR A 424 -10.12 24.52 8.80
N GLU A 425 -9.40 23.41 8.83
CA GLU A 425 -9.92 22.08 9.13
C GLU A 425 -9.74 21.77 10.63
N PHE A 426 -10.76 21.18 11.26
CA PHE A 426 -10.70 20.77 12.67
C PHE A 426 -10.87 19.26 12.81
N TYR A 427 -10.11 18.68 13.73
CA TYR A 427 -10.05 17.24 13.99
C TYR A 427 -10.37 16.97 15.46
N HIS A 428 -11.29 16.04 15.69
CA HIS A 428 -11.77 15.69 17.02
C HIS A 428 -11.57 14.21 17.28
N TYR A 429 -10.97 13.88 18.42
CA TYR A 429 -10.55 12.52 18.76
C TYR A 429 -11.32 11.95 19.96
N ASP A 430 -11.39 10.64 20.07
CA ASP A 430 -11.83 9.95 21.29
C ASP A 430 -10.68 9.74 22.30
N ALA A 431 -10.94 8.96 23.36
CA ALA A 431 -9.98 8.65 24.40
C ALA A 431 -8.88 7.66 23.97
N LEU A 432 -9.11 6.88 22.90
CA LEU A 432 -8.14 5.97 22.27
C LEU A 432 -7.37 6.67 21.13
N ASP A 433 -7.46 8.00 21.05
CA ASP A 433 -6.76 8.81 20.06
C ASP A 433 -7.23 8.57 18.61
N ARG A 434 -8.48 8.09 18.43
CA ARG A 434 -9.10 7.83 17.13
C ARG A 434 -9.93 9.01 16.67
N LEU A 435 -9.92 9.28 15.36
CA LEU A 435 -10.59 10.45 14.77
C LEU A 435 -12.11 10.25 14.72
N LEU A 436 -12.88 10.93 15.57
CA LEU A 436 -14.34 10.83 15.60
C LEU A 436 -15.03 11.77 14.61
N ARG A 437 -14.44 12.94 14.36
CA ARG A 437 -15.06 13.98 13.54
C ARG A 437 -14.03 14.84 12.82
N ILE A 438 -14.34 15.19 11.57
CA ILE A 438 -13.60 16.16 10.77
C ILE A 438 -14.55 17.27 10.35
N ASP A 439 -14.21 18.51 10.70
CA ASP A 439 -14.81 19.70 10.09
C ASP A 439 -13.96 20.09 8.89
N ALA A 440 -14.38 19.64 7.70
CA ALA A 440 -13.58 19.72 6.48
C ALA A 440 -13.60 21.12 5.86
N ARG A 441 -12.59 21.40 5.02
CA ARG A 441 -12.40 22.71 4.36
C ARG A 441 -13.58 23.14 3.47
N ASP A 442 -14.32 22.17 2.93
CA ASP A 442 -15.49 22.38 2.07
C ASP A 442 -16.79 22.61 2.87
N GLY A 443 -16.69 22.67 4.21
CA GLY A 443 -17.82 22.79 5.11
C GLY A 443 -18.57 21.49 5.39
N ASN A 444 -18.10 20.35 4.85
CA ASN A 444 -18.62 19.05 5.21
C ASN A 444 -18.22 18.69 6.65
N VAL A 445 -19.09 17.94 7.34
CA VAL A 445 -18.80 17.39 8.66
C VAL A 445 -18.84 15.89 8.55
N ILE A 446 -17.67 15.26 8.67
CA ILE A 446 -17.50 13.81 8.56
C ILE A 446 -17.47 13.26 9.98
N HIS A 447 -18.32 12.26 10.25
CA HIS A 447 -18.31 11.49 11.49
C HIS A 447 -17.87 10.06 11.23
N LEU A 448 -17.03 9.54 12.11
CA LEU A 448 -16.54 8.16 12.08
C LEU A 448 -16.97 7.44 13.36
N GLY A 449 -17.48 6.23 13.20
CA GLY A 449 -17.77 5.27 14.26
C GLY A 449 -16.82 4.09 14.15
N TYR A 450 -16.45 3.53 15.30
CA TYR A 450 -15.48 2.45 15.41
C TYR A 450 -16.04 1.29 16.22
N ASP A 451 -15.56 0.08 15.94
CA ASP A 451 -15.64 -1.01 16.92
C ASP A 451 -14.52 -0.90 17.97
N SER A 452 -14.31 -1.94 18.77
CA SER A 452 -13.28 -1.97 19.81
C SER A 452 -11.90 -2.42 19.28
N TYR A 453 -11.77 -2.58 17.96
CA TYR A 453 -10.53 -2.91 17.23
C TYR A 453 -10.10 -1.80 16.29
N ASP A 454 -10.66 -0.61 16.48
CA ASP A 454 -10.35 0.59 15.72
C ASP A 454 -10.71 0.48 14.24
N SER A 455 -11.55 -0.51 13.89
CA SER A 455 -12.13 -0.66 12.56
C SER A 455 -13.32 0.29 12.41
N ILE A 456 -13.36 1.03 11.30
CA ILE A 456 -14.43 2.00 11.01
C ILE A 456 -15.73 1.26 10.68
N THR A 457 -16.68 1.24 11.61
CA THR A 457 -17.99 0.59 11.42
C THR A 457 -19.03 1.51 10.80
N GLU A 458 -18.81 2.82 10.88
CA GLU A 458 -19.71 3.83 10.35
C GLU A 458 -18.91 5.03 9.84
N ALA A 459 -19.20 5.47 8.62
CA ALA A 459 -18.73 6.75 8.10
C ALA A 459 -19.94 7.52 7.55
N ARG A 460 -20.20 8.70 8.08
CA ARG A 460 -21.34 9.52 7.66
C ARG A 460 -20.96 10.98 7.50
N ASP A 461 -21.58 11.63 6.53
CA ASP A 461 -21.43 13.05 6.30
C ASP A 461 -22.78 13.69 5.94
N ALA A 462 -22.78 14.91 5.38
CA ALA A 462 -24.01 15.60 5.01
C ALA A 462 -24.86 14.87 3.94
N ARG A 463 -24.29 13.90 3.21
CA ARG A 463 -24.89 13.27 2.02
C ARG A 463 -24.86 11.73 2.06
N ARG A 464 -23.86 11.13 2.68
CA ARG A 464 -23.57 9.71 2.63
C ARG A 464 -23.60 9.10 4.01
N HIS A 465 -24.03 7.85 4.08
CA HIS A 465 -23.99 7.04 5.29
C HIS A 465 -23.58 5.62 4.90
N VAL A 466 -22.32 5.31 5.19
CA VAL A 466 -21.71 4.03 4.91
C VAL A 466 -21.57 3.26 6.22
N ARG A 467 -21.95 2.00 6.20
CA ARG A 467 -21.75 1.08 7.33
C ARG A 467 -20.91 -0.11 6.86
N MET A 468 -20.07 -0.60 7.76
CA MET A 468 -19.16 -1.71 7.49
C MET A 468 -19.28 -2.73 8.64
N GLY A 469 -19.12 -4.00 8.30
CA GLY A 469 -18.93 -5.06 9.27
C GLY A 469 -17.63 -5.80 9.03
N TYR A 470 -17.06 -6.36 10.09
CA TYR A 470 -15.76 -7.03 10.10
C TYR A 470 -15.89 -8.41 10.76
N ASN A 471 -14.95 -9.31 10.46
CA ASN A 471 -14.78 -10.57 11.19
C ASN A 471 -13.76 -10.38 12.34
N SER A 472 -13.50 -11.47 13.08
CA SER A 472 -12.65 -11.49 14.28
C SER A 472 -11.17 -11.21 14.06
N VAL A 473 -10.72 -11.08 12.80
CA VAL A 473 -9.34 -10.74 12.43
C VAL A 473 -9.25 -9.37 11.73
N GLY A 474 -10.36 -8.64 11.64
CA GLY A 474 -10.40 -7.28 11.07
C GLY A 474 -10.68 -7.22 9.56
N SER A 475 -10.99 -8.35 8.91
CA SER A 475 -11.39 -8.36 7.50
C SER A 475 -12.85 -7.97 7.32
N MET A 476 -13.12 -7.07 6.36
CA MET A 476 -14.47 -6.54 6.12
C MET A 476 -15.38 -7.62 5.54
N THR A 477 -16.47 -7.96 6.23
CA THR A 477 -17.44 -8.98 5.79
C THR A 477 -18.58 -8.41 4.95
N TRP A 478 -18.88 -7.12 5.12
CA TRP A 478 -19.83 -6.42 4.28
C TRP A 478 -19.65 -4.90 4.34
N ARG A 479 -20.07 -4.24 3.28
CA ARG A 479 -20.21 -2.77 3.19
C ARG A 479 -21.62 -2.46 2.72
N GLU A 480 -22.27 -1.50 3.36
CA GLU A 480 -23.61 -1.06 2.98
C GLU A 480 -23.73 0.46 2.90
N GLU A 481 -24.40 0.94 1.85
CA GLU A 481 -24.73 2.35 1.66
C GLU A 481 -26.09 2.45 0.95
N SER A 482 -27.01 3.27 1.45
CA SER A 482 -28.36 3.43 0.88
C SER A 482 -29.10 2.10 0.58
N GLY A 483 -28.93 1.08 1.44
CA GLY A 483 -29.53 -0.25 1.26
C GLY A 483 -28.86 -1.14 0.20
N ARG A 484 -27.79 -0.67 -0.44
CA ARG A 484 -26.96 -1.45 -1.36
C ARG A 484 -25.82 -2.09 -0.58
N ARG A 485 -25.76 -3.43 -0.55
CA ARG A 485 -24.79 -4.19 0.22
C ARG A 485 -23.89 -5.02 -0.69
N VAL A 486 -22.59 -4.90 -0.48
CA VAL A 486 -21.57 -5.85 -0.96
C VAL A 486 -21.14 -6.71 0.21
N SER A 487 -20.96 -8.01 0.01
CA SER A 487 -20.52 -8.94 1.05
C SER A 487 -19.29 -9.71 0.61
N PHE A 488 -18.40 -9.98 1.56
CA PHE A 488 -17.12 -10.64 1.36
C PHE A 488 -17.12 -11.90 2.21
N ARG A 489 -16.76 -13.03 1.59
CA ARG A 489 -16.68 -14.33 2.27
C ARG A 489 -15.26 -14.83 2.23
N TYR A 490 -14.80 -15.30 3.37
CA TYR A 490 -13.43 -15.72 3.61
C TYR A 490 -13.39 -17.21 3.96
N ASP A 491 -12.21 -17.81 3.86
CA ASP A 491 -11.93 -19.12 4.44
C ASP A 491 -11.38 -19.04 5.86
N GLY A 492 -11.11 -20.19 6.47
CA GLY A 492 -10.57 -20.26 7.83
C GLY A 492 -9.21 -19.60 8.00
N MET A 493 -8.48 -19.27 6.92
CA MET A 493 -7.23 -18.50 6.97
C MET A 493 -7.44 -17.03 6.58
N ASP A 494 -8.68 -16.53 6.66
CA ASP A 494 -9.07 -15.17 6.26
C ASP A 494 -8.71 -14.81 4.81
N ARG A 495 -8.73 -15.79 3.91
CA ARG A 495 -8.47 -15.54 2.48
C ARG A 495 -9.80 -15.39 1.74
N LEU A 496 -9.97 -14.30 1.00
CA LEU A 496 -11.19 -14.02 0.24
C LEU A 496 -11.49 -15.17 -0.74
N ARG A 497 -12.72 -15.69 -0.69
CA ARG A 497 -13.28 -16.75 -1.53
C ARG A 497 -14.44 -16.30 -2.40
N GLU A 498 -15.20 -15.29 -1.95
CA GLU A 498 -16.33 -14.78 -2.72
C GLU A 498 -16.60 -13.31 -2.44
N VAL A 499 -16.86 -12.54 -3.49
CA VAL A 499 -17.46 -11.20 -3.41
C VAL A 499 -18.89 -11.30 -3.94
N VAL A 500 -19.87 -11.01 -3.09
CA VAL A 500 -21.28 -10.95 -3.46
C VAL A 500 -21.65 -9.48 -3.67
N ASN A 501 -21.96 -9.13 -4.91
CA ASN A 501 -22.36 -7.77 -5.27
C ASN A 501 -23.77 -7.42 -4.76
N GLU A 502 -24.20 -6.19 -5.01
CA GLU A 502 -25.49 -5.63 -4.63
C GLU A 502 -26.68 -6.39 -5.26
N ALA A 503 -26.43 -7.16 -6.34
CA ALA A 503 -27.42 -8.02 -6.95
C ALA A 503 -27.54 -9.41 -6.33
N GLY A 504 -26.63 -9.80 -5.43
CA GLY A 504 -26.53 -11.16 -4.90
C GLY A 504 -25.75 -12.11 -5.82
N SER A 505 -25.09 -11.60 -6.86
CA SER A 505 -24.22 -12.39 -7.73
C SER A 505 -22.81 -12.49 -7.13
N GLY A 506 -22.20 -13.67 -7.20
CA GLY A 506 -20.88 -13.95 -6.64
C GLY A 506 -19.77 -13.91 -7.68
N TYR A 507 -18.66 -13.25 -7.36
CA TYR A 507 -17.34 -13.46 -7.96
C TYR A 507 -16.59 -14.45 -7.08
N LEU A 508 -16.13 -15.58 -7.64
CA LEU A 508 -15.58 -16.70 -6.87
C LEU A 508 -14.08 -16.84 -7.08
N PHE A 509 -13.35 -17.11 -5.99
CA PHE A 509 -11.93 -17.44 -5.98
C PHE A 509 -11.74 -18.86 -5.45
N ARG A 510 -11.13 -19.73 -6.27
CA ARG A 510 -10.65 -21.05 -5.82
C ARG A 510 -9.16 -20.98 -5.56
N ARG A 511 -8.72 -21.65 -4.50
CA ARG A 511 -7.33 -21.64 -4.06
C ARG A 511 -6.74 -23.05 -4.01
N ASP A 512 -5.44 -23.15 -4.23
CA ASP A 512 -4.67 -24.36 -3.96
C ASP A 512 -4.33 -24.48 -2.46
N LEU A 513 -3.61 -25.54 -2.09
CA LEU A 513 -3.22 -25.80 -0.69
C LEU A 513 -2.16 -24.83 -0.16
N ALA A 514 -1.40 -24.16 -1.02
CA ALA A 514 -0.51 -23.06 -0.62
C ALA A 514 -1.27 -21.72 -0.48
N GLY A 515 -2.58 -21.71 -0.76
CA GLY A 515 -3.43 -20.53 -0.65
C GLY A 515 -3.41 -19.62 -1.87
N ASN A 516 -2.72 -19.99 -2.96
CA ASN A 516 -2.71 -19.20 -4.19
C ASN A 516 -4.04 -19.34 -4.92
N ILE A 517 -4.47 -18.28 -5.62
CA ILE A 517 -5.63 -18.37 -6.51
C ILE A 517 -5.29 -19.29 -7.69
N SER A 518 -6.02 -20.39 -7.80
CA SER A 518 -5.91 -21.40 -8.86
C SER A 518 -7.00 -21.25 -9.92
N SER A 519 -8.19 -20.73 -9.56
CA SER A 519 -9.18 -20.30 -10.55
C SER A 519 -10.04 -19.13 -10.05
N GLU A 520 -10.53 -18.34 -10.99
CA GLU A 520 -11.46 -17.23 -10.76
C GLU A 520 -12.67 -17.38 -11.65
N LYS A 521 -13.85 -17.09 -11.11
CA LYS A 521 -15.11 -17.05 -11.88
C LYS A 521 -15.83 -15.74 -11.63
N ASP A 522 -16.04 -14.97 -12.70
CA ASP A 522 -16.66 -13.65 -12.60
C ASP A 522 -18.19 -13.71 -12.42
N TYR A 523 -18.81 -12.53 -12.28
CA TYR A 523 -20.27 -12.40 -12.14
C TYR A 523 -21.06 -12.91 -13.36
N GLY A 524 -20.46 -12.92 -14.55
CA GLY A 524 -21.02 -13.45 -15.79
C GLY A 524 -20.85 -14.96 -15.94
N GLY A 525 -20.00 -15.57 -15.10
CA GLY A 525 -19.69 -16.99 -15.08
C GLY A 525 -18.49 -17.39 -15.94
N ILE A 526 -17.73 -16.43 -16.47
CA ILE A 526 -16.46 -16.68 -17.17
C ILE A 526 -15.43 -17.15 -16.16
N GLU A 527 -14.81 -18.30 -16.43
CA GLU A 527 -13.81 -18.90 -15.55
C GLU A 527 -12.41 -18.85 -16.17
N ARG A 528 -11.40 -18.52 -15.36
CA ARG A 528 -9.98 -18.55 -15.72
C ARG A 528 -9.22 -19.42 -14.72
N THR A 529 -8.27 -20.21 -15.20
CA THR A 529 -7.43 -21.09 -14.37
C THR A 529 -5.97 -20.67 -14.48
N TYR A 530 -5.27 -20.61 -13.35
CA TYR A 530 -3.88 -20.14 -13.25
C TYR A 530 -2.96 -21.31 -12.95
N HIS A 531 -1.91 -21.46 -13.74
CA HIS A 531 -0.80 -22.38 -13.51
C HIS A 531 0.41 -21.59 -13.05
N ARG A 532 1.15 -22.12 -12.09
CA ARG A 532 2.29 -21.44 -11.45
C ARG A 532 3.53 -22.30 -11.44
N ASP A 533 4.69 -21.66 -11.39
CA ASP A 533 5.96 -22.31 -11.07
C ASP A 533 6.17 -22.43 -9.55
N GLY A 534 7.30 -23.00 -9.13
CA GLY A 534 7.59 -23.23 -7.71
C GLY A 534 7.78 -21.95 -6.89
N CYS A 535 8.09 -20.82 -7.55
CA CYS A 535 8.12 -19.50 -6.92
C CYS A 535 6.74 -18.81 -6.86
N GLY A 536 5.67 -19.49 -7.30
CA GLY A 536 4.30 -18.97 -7.30
C GLY A 536 3.98 -18.01 -8.46
N ARG A 537 4.88 -17.82 -9.43
CA ARG A 537 4.66 -16.94 -10.58
C ARG A 537 3.75 -17.62 -11.60
N VAL A 538 2.84 -16.87 -12.24
CA VAL A 538 1.89 -17.44 -13.20
C VAL A 538 2.59 -17.78 -14.51
N THR A 539 2.73 -19.06 -14.83
CA THR A 539 3.34 -19.52 -16.10
C THR A 539 2.33 -19.70 -17.22
N ARG A 540 1.05 -19.89 -16.89
CA ARG A 540 -0.03 -20.02 -17.88
C ARG A 540 -1.39 -19.65 -17.30
N ILE A 541 -2.22 -18.98 -18.09
CA ILE A 541 -3.64 -18.75 -17.81
C ILE A 541 -4.46 -19.46 -18.87
N ASP A 542 -5.34 -20.37 -18.44
CA ASP A 542 -6.37 -20.98 -19.27
C ASP A 542 -7.65 -20.17 -19.20
N ARG A 543 -8.24 -19.93 -20.37
CA ARG A 543 -9.43 -19.10 -20.59
C ARG A 543 -10.48 -19.92 -21.37
N PRO A 544 -11.75 -19.50 -21.40
CA PRO A 544 -12.80 -20.22 -22.15
C PRO A 544 -12.47 -20.37 -23.65
N GLY A 545 -13.11 -21.34 -24.29
CA GLY A 545 -12.91 -21.61 -25.72
C GLY A 545 -11.54 -22.20 -26.07
N GLY A 546 -10.84 -22.81 -25.11
CA GLY A 546 -9.50 -23.38 -25.31
C GLY A 546 -8.39 -22.33 -25.47
N ARG A 547 -8.67 -21.07 -25.16
CA ARG A 547 -7.71 -19.97 -25.25
C ARG A 547 -6.78 -20.01 -24.04
N SER A 548 -5.54 -19.58 -24.23
CA SER A 548 -4.55 -19.51 -23.16
C SER A 548 -3.50 -18.42 -23.41
N THR A 549 -2.84 -18.00 -22.35
CA THR A 549 -1.66 -17.12 -22.39
C THR A 549 -0.57 -17.75 -21.53
N ALA A 550 0.62 -17.95 -22.08
CA ALA A 550 1.78 -18.49 -21.37
C ALA A 550 2.82 -17.38 -21.11
N TYR A 551 3.52 -17.48 -19.99
CA TYR A 551 4.47 -16.49 -19.52
C TYR A 551 5.81 -17.15 -19.19
N THR A 552 6.91 -16.49 -19.54
CA THR A 552 8.26 -16.92 -19.12
C THR A 552 8.96 -15.79 -18.39
N TYR A 553 9.75 -16.15 -17.38
CA TYR A 553 10.45 -15.22 -16.51
C TYR A 553 11.97 -15.36 -16.62
N ASP A 554 12.71 -14.30 -16.33
CA ASP A 554 14.16 -14.39 -16.14
C ASP A 554 14.53 -14.92 -14.74
N ALA A 555 15.83 -15.04 -14.49
CA ALA A 555 16.37 -15.57 -13.23
C ALA A 555 15.99 -14.74 -11.99
N VAL A 556 15.61 -13.47 -12.16
CA VAL A 556 15.17 -12.58 -11.06
C VAL A 556 13.64 -12.38 -11.05
N GLY A 557 12.91 -13.17 -11.83
CA GLY A 557 11.44 -13.21 -11.81
C GLY A 557 10.72 -12.15 -12.62
N ARG A 558 11.39 -11.46 -13.55
CA ARG A 558 10.76 -10.48 -14.45
C ARG A 558 10.21 -11.16 -15.70
N LEU A 559 9.06 -10.71 -16.18
CA LEU A 559 8.38 -11.27 -17.35
C LEU A 559 9.17 -10.98 -18.64
N VAL A 560 9.70 -12.00 -19.30
CA VAL A 560 10.50 -11.84 -20.55
C VAL A 560 9.67 -12.13 -21.80
N THR A 561 8.69 -13.03 -21.72
CA THR A 561 7.87 -13.39 -22.89
C THR A 561 6.45 -13.72 -22.48
N THR A 562 5.51 -13.22 -23.27
CA THR A 562 4.09 -13.62 -23.26
C THR A 562 3.78 -14.30 -24.58
N VAL A 563 3.20 -15.51 -24.55
CA VAL A 563 2.78 -16.25 -25.76
C VAL A 563 1.28 -16.52 -25.71
N TYR A 564 0.57 -16.13 -26.76
CA TYR A 564 -0.87 -16.27 -26.86
C TYR A 564 -1.28 -17.53 -27.61
N HIS A 565 -2.55 -17.93 -27.48
CA HIS A 565 -3.09 -19.15 -28.07
C HIS A 565 -3.04 -19.22 -29.61
N ASP A 566 -2.94 -18.08 -30.29
CA ASP A 566 -2.78 -17.99 -31.75
C ASP A 566 -1.30 -18.05 -32.20
N GLY A 567 -0.37 -18.16 -31.26
CA GLY A 567 1.08 -18.19 -31.51
C GLY A 567 1.74 -16.82 -31.60
N THR A 568 0.98 -15.73 -31.50
CA THR A 568 1.58 -14.38 -31.34
C THR A 568 2.29 -14.28 -30.00
N LYS A 569 3.30 -13.41 -29.93
CA LYS A 569 4.10 -13.23 -28.72
C LYS A 569 4.47 -11.77 -28.50
N GLU A 570 4.75 -11.47 -27.24
CA GLU A 570 5.33 -10.22 -26.78
C GLU A 570 6.61 -10.53 -26.00
N GLU A 571 7.66 -9.73 -26.20
CA GLU A 571 8.97 -9.91 -25.56
C GLU A 571 9.41 -8.63 -24.85
N TYR A 572 10.03 -8.77 -23.69
CA TYR A 572 10.46 -7.64 -22.85
C TYR A 572 11.93 -7.77 -22.45
N GLY A 573 12.64 -6.64 -22.50
CA GLY A 573 14.02 -6.51 -22.04
C GLY A 573 14.10 -5.60 -20.82
N TYR A 574 15.10 -5.84 -19.96
CA TYR A 574 15.32 -5.07 -18.73
C TYR A 574 16.79 -4.73 -18.52
N ASP A 575 17.07 -3.62 -17.83
CA ASP A 575 18.40 -3.29 -17.28
C ASP A 575 18.68 -4.10 -16.01
N ARG A 576 19.83 -3.89 -15.34
CA ARG A 576 20.13 -4.65 -14.10
C ARG A 576 19.33 -4.15 -12.91
N ASN A 577 18.85 -2.91 -12.94
CA ASN A 577 17.98 -2.35 -11.89
C ASN A 577 16.50 -2.77 -12.00
N GLY A 578 16.11 -3.55 -13.01
CA GLY A 578 14.73 -4.01 -13.15
C GLY A 578 13.85 -3.15 -14.04
N GLN A 579 14.38 -2.09 -14.66
CA GLN A 579 13.59 -1.19 -15.49
C GLN A 579 13.53 -1.73 -16.93
N MET A 580 12.35 -1.64 -17.54
CA MET A 580 12.13 -2.11 -18.91
C MET A 580 12.93 -1.25 -19.89
N THR A 581 13.70 -1.90 -20.76
CA THR A 581 14.54 -1.31 -21.82
C THR A 581 14.00 -1.60 -23.21
N SER A 582 13.22 -2.67 -23.39
CA SER A 582 12.53 -2.96 -24.64
C SER A 582 11.17 -3.64 -24.43
N ALA A 583 10.24 -3.40 -25.35
CA ALA A 583 8.97 -4.11 -25.48
C ALA A 583 8.67 -4.35 -26.96
N ASP A 584 8.48 -5.61 -27.31
CA ASP A 584 8.38 -6.08 -28.69
C ASP A 584 7.10 -6.89 -28.89
N ASN A 585 6.41 -6.66 -30.01
CA ASN A 585 5.32 -7.53 -30.46
C ASN A 585 5.38 -7.70 -31.99
N GLY A 586 4.35 -8.33 -32.58
CA GLY A 586 4.28 -8.55 -34.02
C GLY A 586 4.18 -7.28 -34.88
N GLU A 587 3.90 -6.13 -34.28
CA GLU A 587 3.62 -4.86 -34.97
C GLU A 587 4.65 -3.77 -34.70
N ALA A 588 5.24 -3.73 -33.51
CA ALA A 588 6.14 -2.68 -33.06
C ALA A 588 7.21 -3.19 -32.09
N ARG A 589 8.35 -2.50 -32.10
CA ARG A 589 9.40 -2.55 -31.07
C ARG A 589 9.58 -1.17 -30.46
N ILE A 590 9.54 -1.09 -29.14
CA ILE A 590 9.84 0.10 -28.34
C ILE A 590 11.17 -0.12 -27.62
N LEU A 591 12.07 0.86 -27.69
CA LEU A 591 13.30 0.92 -26.91
C LEU A 591 13.27 2.13 -25.97
N LEU A 592 13.67 1.93 -24.71
CA LEU A 592 13.70 2.95 -23.67
C LEU A 592 15.13 3.14 -23.17
N GLU A 593 15.66 4.35 -23.34
CA GLU A 593 16.92 4.79 -22.75
C GLU A 593 16.62 5.70 -21.55
N ARG A 594 17.38 5.51 -20.47
CA ARG A 594 17.15 6.18 -19.20
C ARG A 594 18.41 6.81 -18.67
N ASP A 595 18.24 7.85 -17.88
CA ASP A 595 19.34 8.41 -17.09
C ASP A 595 19.58 7.59 -15.81
N PRO A 596 20.64 7.89 -15.03
CA PRO A 596 20.92 7.20 -13.76
C PRO A 596 19.82 7.31 -12.68
N MET A 597 18.86 8.23 -12.81
CA MET A 597 17.67 8.33 -11.95
C MET A 597 16.52 7.44 -12.43
N GLY A 598 16.66 6.76 -13.57
CA GLY A 598 15.62 5.93 -14.18
C GLY A 598 14.60 6.72 -14.99
N ARG A 599 14.82 8.02 -15.26
CA ARG A 599 13.93 8.84 -16.08
C ARG A 599 14.16 8.52 -17.55
N VAL A 600 13.09 8.34 -18.33
CA VAL A 600 13.19 8.10 -19.78
C VAL A 600 13.70 9.36 -20.47
N ILE A 601 14.89 9.29 -21.06
CA ILE A 601 15.51 10.36 -21.84
C ILE A 601 15.31 10.16 -23.34
N LYS A 602 15.05 8.94 -23.78
CA LYS A 602 14.73 8.62 -25.16
C LYS A 602 13.85 7.39 -25.26
N GLU A 603 12.79 7.52 -26.04
CA GLU A 603 11.93 6.44 -26.47
C GLU A 603 12.05 6.31 -27.99
N THR A 604 12.34 5.11 -28.50
CA THR A 604 12.42 4.85 -29.95
C THR A 604 11.43 3.76 -30.31
N ALA A 605 10.46 4.09 -31.17
CA ALA A 605 9.51 3.14 -31.73
C ALA A 605 9.88 2.80 -33.17
N GLY A 606 9.80 1.52 -33.52
CA GLY A 606 10.12 1.06 -34.87
C GLY A 606 9.39 -0.22 -35.24
N LEU A 607 9.54 -0.60 -36.51
CA LEU A 607 8.98 -1.87 -37.00
C LEU A 607 9.84 -3.05 -36.53
N PRO A 608 9.22 -4.20 -36.22
CA PRO A 608 9.91 -5.44 -35.88
C PRO A 608 10.51 -6.05 -37.16
N GLY A 609 11.51 -5.40 -37.75
CA GLY A 609 12.13 -5.76 -39.03
C GLY A 609 13.03 -6.99 -38.98
N GLY A 610 12.50 -8.16 -38.60
CA GLY A 610 13.31 -9.38 -38.47
C GLY A 610 14.54 -9.17 -37.58
N ASN A 611 15.74 -9.53 -38.04
CA ASN A 611 16.99 -9.34 -37.28
C ASN A 611 17.45 -7.87 -37.15
N THR A 612 16.85 -6.91 -37.85
CA THR A 612 17.30 -5.51 -37.88
C THR A 612 16.17 -4.56 -37.47
N PHE A 613 16.32 -3.92 -36.32
CA PHE A 613 15.39 -2.88 -35.87
C PHE A 613 15.37 -1.69 -36.84
N MET A 614 14.19 -1.30 -37.31
CA MET A 614 13.99 -0.14 -38.18
C MET A 614 13.27 0.96 -37.39
N PRO A 615 13.99 1.98 -36.87
CA PRO A 615 13.36 3.07 -36.13
C PRO A 615 12.43 3.88 -37.05
N VAL A 616 11.21 4.18 -36.56
CA VAL A 616 10.18 4.95 -37.26
C VAL A 616 9.99 6.32 -36.62
N MET A 617 9.96 6.36 -35.28
CA MET A 617 9.90 7.60 -34.52
C MET A 617 10.75 7.51 -33.26
N SER A 618 11.23 8.65 -32.80
CA SER A 618 11.77 8.80 -31.45
C SER A 618 11.18 10.01 -30.75
N VAL A 619 11.13 9.94 -29.43
CA VAL A 619 10.82 11.04 -28.52
C VAL A 619 11.96 11.15 -27.51
N GLU A 620 12.58 12.32 -27.42
CA GLU A 620 13.66 12.62 -26.50
C GLU A 620 13.18 13.59 -25.43
N SER A 621 13.67 13.44 -24.19
CA SER A 621 13.26 14.24 -23.04
C SER A 621 14.48 14.71 -22.25
N GLU A 622 14.53 16.00 -21.99
CA GLU A 622 15.52 16.61 -21.10
C GLU A 622 14.90 16.92 -19.74
N TYR A 623 15.71 16.83 -18.68
CA TYR A 623 15.27 17.13 -17.33
C TYR A 623 16.24 18.03 -16.59
N ASN A 624 15.72 18.87 -15.71
CA ASN A 624 16.52 19.66 -14.79
C ASN A 624 16.92 18.87 -13.52
N ILE A 625 17.66 19.55 -12.63
CA ILE A 625 18.14 19.00 -11.35
C ILE A 625 17.00 18.65 -10.36
N TYR A 626 15.79 19.18 -10.58
CA TYR A 626 14.62 18.93 -9.73
C TYR A 626 13.81 17.70 -10.15
N GLY A 627 14.17 17.04 -11.25
CA GLY A 627 13.35 15.95 -11.78
C GLY A 627 12.38 16.38 -12.88
N GLU A 628 12.32 17.68 -13.22
CA GLU A 628 11.28 18.24 -14.07
C GLU A 628 11.69 18.19 -15.54
N ARG A 629 10.77 17.77 -16.41
CA ARG A 629 11.03 17.63 -17.84
C ARG A 629 11.03 19.00 -18.52
N THR A 630 12.18 19.50 -18.95
CA THR A 630 12.34 20.86 -19.50
C THR A 630 12.17 20.93 -21.01
N ARG A 631 12.36 19.81 -21.72
CA ARG A 631 12.21 19.78 -23.18
C ARG A 631 11.73 18.40 -23.65
N VAL A 632 10.94 18.39 -24.71
CA VAL A 632 10.48 17.18 -25.40
C VAL A 632 10.64 17.39 -26.90
N GLU A 633 11.46 16.56 -27.53
CA GLU A 633 11.66 16.57 -28.98
C GLU A 633 11.18 15.28 -29.60
N SER A 634 10.68 15.34 -30.83
CA SER A 634 10.35 14.17 -31.63
C SER A 634 11.04 14.22 -32.98
N SER A 635 11.46 13.06 -33.48
CA SER A 635 11.97 12.91 -34.85
C SER A 635 10.96 13.29 -35.94
N LEU A 636 9.68 13.47 -35.58
CA LEU A 636 8.60 13.93 -36.47
C LEU A 636 8.40 15.46 -36.45
N GLY A 637 9.29 16.22 -35.80
CA GLY A 637 9.35 17.68 -35.88
C GLY A 637 8.68 18.45 -34.72
N ALA A 638 8.20 17.75 -33.69
CA ALA A 638 7.73 18.40 -32.46
C ALA A 638 8.91 18.79 -31.56
N ASP A 639 8.93 20.04 -31.08
CA ASP A 639 9.88 20.52 -30.07
C ASP A 639 9.13 21.38 -29.06
N THR A 640 9.09 20.93 -27.80
CA THR A 640 8.34 21.57 -26.72
C THR A 640 9.24 21.88 -25.53
N GLU A 641 9.43 23.15 -25.23
CA GLU A 641 10.10 23.65 -24.03
C GLU A 641 9.08 23.88 -22.91
N LEU A 642 9.44 23.48 -21.69
CA LEU A 642 8.64 23.60 -20.48
C LEU A 642 9.42 24.41 -19.43
N THR A 643 8.77 25.42 -18.86
CA THR A 643 9.29 26.16 -17.70
C THR A 643 8.40 25.92 -16.49
N TYR A 644 9.03 25.95 -15.32
CA TYR A 644 8.38 25.64 -14.06
C TYR A 644 8.40 26.86 -13.15
N ASP A 645 7.31 27.04 -12.40
CA ASP A 645 7.28 28.01 -11.31
C ASP A 645 8.01 27.44 -10.08
N ARG A 646 8.08 28.26 -9.02
CA ARG A 646 8.77 27.90 -7.77
C ARG A 646 8.15 26.69 -7.05
N PHE A 647 6.89 26.36 -7.33
CA PHE A 647 6.26 25.17 -6.76
C PHE A 647 6.56 23.90 -7.55
N GLY A 648 7.36 24.01 -8.62
CA GLY A 648 7.59 22.93 -9.57
C GLY A 648 6.38 22.61 -10.43
N LEU A 649 5.45 23.55 -10.59
CA LEU A 649 4.32 23.42 -11.51
C LEU A 649 4.67 24.08 -12.84
N VAL A 650 4.17 23.52 -13.95
CA VAL A 650 4.41 24.10 -15.29
C VAL A 650 3.86 25.53 -15.33
N GLY A 651 4.75 26.50 -15.53
CA GLY A 651 4.47 27.92 -15.65
C GLY A 651 4.49 28.41 -17.11
N GLY A 652 5.17 27.69 -18.00
CA GLY A 652 5.23 28.03 -19.42
C GLY A 652 5.39 26.81 -20.30
N ILE A 653 4.76 26.86 -21.47
CA ILE A 653 4.89 25.87 -22.53
C ILE A 653 5.18 26.62 -23.82
N LYS A 654 6.21 26.23 -24.55
CA LYS A 654 6.52 26.76 -25.87
C LYS A 654 6.78 25.60 -26.81
N ALA A 655 5.89 25.43 -27.77
CA ALA A 655 5.99 24.41 -28.80
C ALA A 655 6.35 25.07 -30.14
N THR A 656 7.34 24.54 -30.82
CA THR A 656 7.68 24.89 -32.19
C THR A 656 7.46 23.68 -33.09
N VAL A 657 6.85 23.93 -34.25
CA VAL A 657 6.64 22.93 -35.30
C VAL A 657 7.22 23.50 -36.58
N GLU A 658 8.07 22.73 -37.26
CA GLU A 658 8.51 23.07 -38.61
C GLU A 658 7.31 23.02 -39.56
N ASN A 659 7.05 24.09 -40.33
CA ASN A 659 5.91 24.14 -41.25
C ASN A 659 6.10 23.11 -42.39
N PRO A 660 5.22 22.09 -42.51
CA PRO A 660 5.36 21.07 -43.54
C PRO A 660 4.95 21.53 -44.95
N GLU A 661 4.37 22.73 -45.12
CA GLU A 661 3.82 23.20 -46.40
C GLU A 661 4.79 23.98 -47.31
N VAL A 662 6.11 23.95 -47.08
CA VAL A 662 7.08 24.68 -47.94
C VAL A 662 8.03 23.74 -48.68
N ASP A 663 7.48 22.88 -49.53
CA ASP A 663 8.19 22.39 -50.72
C ASP A 663 8.22 23.52 -51.76
N LYS A 664 9.13 24.50 -51.60
CA LYS A 664 9.48 25.40 -52.70
C LYS A 664 10.66 24.80 -53.47
N GLU A 665 10.47 24.61 -54.78
CA GLU A 665 11.52 24.23 -55.72
C GLU A 665 12.79 25.07 -55.50
N PRO A 666 13.99 24.49 -55.65
CA PRO A 666 15.24 25.16 -55.38
C PRO A 666 15.45 26.26 -56.44
N SER A 667 15.27 27.52 -56.07
CA SER A 667 15.77 28.64 -56.87
C SER A 667 17.25 28.88 -56.53
N ASP A 668 18.10 28.89 -57.55
CA ASP A 668 19.52 29.27 -57.51
C ASP A 668 19.69 30.72 -56.99
N SER A 669 19.62 30.90 -55.67
CA SER A 669 20.19 32.06 -54.99
C SER A 669 20.48 31.69 -53.54
N ASP A 670 21.74 31.33 -53.33
CA ASP A 670 22.38 31.09 -52.05
C ASP A 670 22.27 32.34 -51.14
N THR A 671 21.22 32.37 -50.31
CA THR A 671 21.15 33.14 -49.07
C THR A 671 20.31 32.33 -48.08
N GLY A 672 20.92 31.97 -46.94
CA GLY A 672 20.38 31.00 -45.97
C GLY A 672 18.87 31.09 -45.73
N GLY A 673 18.15 30.05 -46.18
CA GLY A 673 16.72 29.92 -46.02
C GLY A 673 16.33 29.84 -44.55
N LYS A 674 15.63 30.87 -44.05
CA LYS A 674 14.92 30.79 -42.77
C LYS A 674 13.80 29.75 -42.90
N ARG A 675 13.89 28.67 -42.13
CA ARG A 675 12.79 27.72 -41.95
C ARG A 675 11.59 28.47 -41.35
N ASP A 676 10.42 28.29 -41.94
CA ASP A 676 9.18 28.93 -41.46
C ASP A 676 8.66 28.12 -40.27
N ILE A 677 8.90 28.61 -39.05
CA ILE A 677 8.59 27.91 -37.80
C ILE A 677 7.27 28.46 -37.26
N LEU A 678 6.27 27.59 -37.09
CA LEU A 678 5.05 27.94 -36.36
C LEU A 678 5.31 27.73 -34.87
N SER A 679 5.13 28.79 -34.08
CA SER A 679 5.28 28.73 -32.63
C SER A 679 3.93 28.88 -31.92
N TRP A 680 3.69 27.99 -30.97
CA TRP A 680 2.60 28.07 -30.01
C TRP A 680 3.21 28.23 -28.61
N GLU A 681 2.71 29.19 -27.83
CA GLU A 681 3.15 29.45 -26.47
C GLU A 681 1.94 29.53 -25.54
N SER A 682 2.12 29.08 -24.30
CA SER A 682 1.17 29.28 -23.21
C SER A 682 1.89 29.61 -21.92
N GLY A 683 1.53 30.73 -21.30
CA GLY A 683 1.98 31.13 -19.97
C GLY A 683 0.89 30.87 -18.93
N ILE A 684 1.25 30.35 -17.77
CA ILE A 684 0.32 30.00 -16.69
C ILE A 684 0.72 30.78 -15.44
N VAL A 685 -0.19 31.61 -14.96
CA VAL A 685 -0.03 32.37 -13.72
C VAL A 685 -0.85 31.71 -12.64
N ARG A 686 -0.20 31.44 -11.52
CA ARG A 686 -0.84 30.91 -10.33
C ARG A 686 -0.93 31.97 -9.26
N ASP A 687 -1.98 31.85 -8.46
CA ASP A 687 -1.98 32.54 -7.20
C ASP A 687 -0.98 31.91 -6.25
N ASP A 688 -0.94 32.58 -5.14
CA ASP A 688 -0.23 32.26 -3.94
C ASP A 688 -0.54 30.86 -3.36
N PHE A 689 -1.56 30.15 -3.82
CA PHE A 689 -1.90 28.83 -3.31
C PHE A 689 -1.71 27.74 -4.38
N GLY A 690 -0.96 28.07 -5.45
CA GLY A 690 -0.68 27.16 -6.56
C GLY A 690 -1.87 26.97 -7.50
N ARG A 691 -2.93 27.78 -7.38
CA ARG A 691 -4.12 27.66 -8.24
C ARG A 691 -3.94 28.51 -9.49
N GLU A 692 -4.23 27.95 -10.66
CA GLU A 692 -4.19 28.71 -11.91
C GLU A 692 -5.24 29.82 -11.87
N VAL A 693 -4.79 31.08 -11.86
CA VAL A 693 -5.67 32.26 -11.89
C VAL A 693 -5.68 32.90 -13.26
N GLU A 694 -4.59 32.77 -14.03
CA GLU A 694 -4.57 33.23 -15.41
C GLU A 694 -3.79 32.29 -16.33
N ARG A 695 -4.20 32.25 -17.59
CA ARG A 695 -3.49 31.58 -18.67
C ARG A 695 -3.48 32.46 -19.91
N TYR A 696 -2.30 32.56 -20.51
CA TYR A 696 -2.08 33.20 -21.80
C TYR A 696 -1.83 32.11 -22.85
N ALA A 697 -2.27 32.34 -24.08
CA ALA A 697 -1.94 31.49 -25.22
C ALA A 697 -1.77 32.32 -26.50
N THR A 698 -1.02 31.77 -27.47
CA THR A 698 -0.83 32.36 -28.81
C THR A 698 -2.16 32.83 -29.42
N GLY A 699 -2.12 33.95 -30.15
CA GLY A 699 -3.32 34.58 -30.70
C GLY A 699 -3.99 35.57 -29.72
N GLY A 700 -3.29 35.98 -28.67
CA GLY A 700 -3.76 36.97 -27.71
C GLY A 700 -4.94 36.48 -26.86
N ILE A 701 -4.99 35.17 -26.59
CA ILE A 701 -5.99 34.55 -25.73
C ILE A 701 -5.54 34.70 -24.27
N ARG A 702 -6.40 35.26 -23.43
CA ARG A 702 -6.22 35.31 -21.97
C ARG A 702 -7.43 34.69 -21.29
N ILE A 703 -7.19 33.74 -20.41
CA ILE A 703 -8.20 33.07 -19.59
C ILE A 703 -7.95 33.46 -18.14
N THR A 704 -8.95 34.00 -17.44
CA THR A 704 -8.88 34.27 -16.00
C THR A 704 -9.80 33.31 -15.25
N THR A 705 -9.40 32.83 -14.07
CA THR A 705 -10.14 31.87 -13.26
C THR A 705 -10.26 32.38 -11.83
N ASP A 706 -11.49 32.41 -11.31
CA ASP A 706 -11.78 32.75 -9.91
C ASP A 706 -12.19 31.51 -9.12
N TYR A 707 -11.88 31.50 -7.83
CA TYR A 707 -12.21 30.42 -6.91
C TYR A 707 -13.13 30.92 -5.79
N ASN A 708 -13.94 30.02 -5.24
CA ASN A 708 -14.66 30.28 -3.99
C ASN A 708 -13.76 29.98 -2.77
N ASP A 709 -14.31 30.21 -1.57
CA ASP A 709 -13.65 29.97 -0.29
C ASP A 709 -13.42 28.49 0.06
N MET A 710 -14.07 27.58 -0.68
CA MET A 710 -13.80 26.13 -0.65
C MET A 710 -12.67 25.73 -1.61
N GLY A 711 -12.14 26.65 -2.40
CA GLY A 711 -11.11 26.39 -3.41
C GLY A 711 -11.63 25.81 -4.73
N LEU A 712 -12.95 25.80 -4.95
CA LEU A 712 -13.57 25.33 -6.19
C LEU A 712 -13.72 26.47 -7.19
N VAL A 713 -13.58 26.17 -8.49
CA VAL A 713 -13.67 27.17 -9.56
C VAL A 713 -15.06 27.82 -9.56
N ARG A 714 -15.13 29.11 -9.30
CA ARG A 714 -16.37 29.90 -9.30
C ARG A 714 -16.70 30.44 -10.69
N SER A 715 -15.70 30.95 -11.40
CA SER A 715 -15.86 31.52 -12.73
C SER A 715 -14.60 31.40 -13.56
N ARG A 716 -14.77 31.38 -14.88
CA ARG A 716 -13.70 31.48 -15.85
C ARG A 716 -14.11 32.42 -16.98
N HIS A 717 -13.26 33.37 -17.32
CA HIS A 717 -13.49 34.35 -18.37
C HIS A 717 -12.44 34.18 -19.47
N VAL A 718 -12.85 34.34 -20.72
CA VAL A 718 -12.01 34.23 -21.91
C VAL A 718 -12.00 35.57 -22.61
N HIS A 719 -10.79 36.06 -22.90
CA HIS A 719 -10.53 37.28 -23.63
C HIS A 719 -9.69 36.94 -24.87
N SER A 720 -10.00 37.56 -26.01
CA SER A 720 -9.19 37.48 -27.24
C SER A 720 -8.93 38.89 -27.74
N GLY A 721 -7.65 39.24 -27.94
CA GLY A 721 -7.25 40.59 -28.38
C GLY A 721 -7.73 41.70 -27.43
N GLY A 722 -7.81 41.41 -26.13
CA GLY A 722 -8.33 42.33 -25.10
C GLY A 722 -9.86 42.38 -24.97
N ARG A 723 -10.62 41.81 -25.91
CA ARG A 723 -12.08 41.74 -25.84
C ARG A 723 -12.54 40.52 -25.05
N HIS A 724 -13.44 40.70 -24.09
CA HIS A 724 -14.12 39.59 -23.42
C HIS A 724 -15.03 38.85 -24.41
N THR A 725 -14.72 37.58 -24.70
CA THR A 725 -15.38 36.78 -25.73
C THR A 725 -16.22 35.63 -25.19
N GLY A 726 -15.99 35.22 -23.94
CA GLY A 726 -16.86 34.25 -23.30
C GLY A 726 -16.59 34.08 -21.81
N TRP A 727 -17.54 33.49 -21.11
CA TRP A 727 -17.40 33.18 -19.70
C TRP A 727 -18.19 31.93 -19.31
N ARG A 728 -17.78 31.31 -18.20
CA ARG A 728 -18.50 30.24 -17.50
C ARG A 728 -18.50 30.53 -16.01
N SER A 729 -19.60 30.27 -15.31
CA SER A 729 -19.68 30.33 -13.86
C SER A 729 -20.30 29.06 -13.29
N TYR A 730 -19.84 28.65 -12.12
CA TYR A 730 -20.22 27.39 -11.49
C TYR A 730 -20.79 27.65 -10.09
N ARG A 731 -21.81 26.90 -9.72
CA ARG A 731 -22.33 26.83 -8.36
C ARG A 731 -22.07 25.44 -7.81
N TRP A 732 -21.43 25.38 -6.66
CA TRP A 732 -21.08 24.15 -5.96
C TRP A 732 -21.90 24.02 -4.68
N ASP A 733 -22.10 22.78 -4.26
CA ASP A 733 -22.61 22.39 -2.96
C ASP A 733 -21.53 21.60 -2.19
N VAL A 734 -21.79 21.29 -0.92
CA VAL A 734 -20.90 20.50 -0.04
C VAL A 734 -20.51 19.17 -0.71
N GLY A 735 -19.26 18.72 -0.49
CA GLY A 735 -18.74 17.51 -1.15
C GLY A 735 -18.34 17.73 -2.62
N ALA A 736 -18.02 18.97 -3.00
CA ALA A 736 -17.64 19.37 -4.36
C ALA A 736 -18.66 18.99 -5.44
N ARG A 737 -19.95 19.01 -5.11
CA ARG A 737 -21.03 18.65 -6.03
C ARG A 737 -21.42 19.86 -6.90
N LEU A 738 -21.28 19.74 -8.22
CA LEU A 738 -21.62 20.82 -9.16
C LEU A 738 -23.14 20.91 -9.28
N MET A 739 -23.76 22.01 -8.84
CA MET A 739 -25.22 22.21 -8.89
C MET A 739 -25.67 22.81 -10.21
N SER A 740 -24.92 23.78 -10.71
CA SER A 740 -25.28 24.47 -11.95
C SER A 740 -24.08 25.10 -12.62
N MET A 741 -24.15 25.22 -13.94
CA MET A 741 -23.20 25.96 -14.76
C MET A 741 -23.95 26.97 -15.64
N ARG A 742 -23.44 28.20 -15.72
CA ARG A 742 -23.91 29.22 -16.66
C ARG A 742 -22.78 29.58 -17.61
N CYS A 743 -23.09 29.94 -18.85
CA CYS A 743 -22.08 30.39 -19.79
C CYS A 743 -22.62 31.44 -20.77
N SER A 744 -21.72 32.15 -21.44
CA SER A 744 -22.08 33.16 -22.46
C SER A 744 -22.71 32.59 -23.73
N MET A 745 -22.59 31.28 -23.97
CA MET A 745 -23.12 30.62 -25.18
C MET A 745 -24.57 30.13 -25.02
N ARG A 746 -25.10 30.11 -23.79
CA ARG A 746 -26.46 29.65 -23.48
C ARG A 746 -27.18 30.64 -22.58
N GLY A 747 -28.45 30.91 -22.86
CA GLY A 747 -29.27 31.82 -22.04
C GLY A 747 -29.73 31.21 -20.72
N GLU A 748 -29.91 29.89 -20.67
CA GLU A 748 -30.37 29.14 -19.50
C GLU A 748 -29.19 28.45 -18.77
N PRO A 749 -29.25 28.32 -17.43
CA PRO A 749 -28.28 27.54 -16.68
C PRO A 749 -28.42 26.05 -17.00
N VAL A 750 -27.30 25.34 -17.06
CA VAL A 750 -27.28 23.87 -16.99
C VAL A 750 -27.44 23.48 -15.52
N LEU A 751 -28.39 22.60 -15.22
CA LEU A 751 -28.63 22.06 -13.88
C LEU A 751 -28.18 20.61 -13.80
N PHE A 752 -27.66 20.21 -12.64
CA PHE A 752 -27.14 18.86 -12.42
C PHE A 752 -27.79 18.22 -11.19
N ASP A 753 -28.35 17.03 -11.35
CA ASP A 753 -28.95 16.26 -10.26
C ASP A 753 -28.23 14.94 -10.04
N TYR A 754 -28.26 14.51 -8.78
CA TYR A 754 -27.57 13.32 -8.32
C TYR A 754 -28.49 12.52 -7.43
N ASP A 755 -28.32 11.20 -7.45
CA ASP A 755 -29.06 10.26 -6.62
C ASP A 755 -28.57 10.25 -5.15
N SER A 756 -29.15 9.35 -4.33
CA SER A 756 -28.78 9.18 -2.92
C SER A 756 -27.39 8.58 -2.71
N MET A 757 -26.80 7.98 -3.75
CA MET A 757 -25.41 7.47 -3.76
C MET A 757 -24.42 8.53 -4.27
N CYS A 758 -24.90 9.75 -4.52
CA CYS A 758 -24.13 10.86 -5.09
C CYS A 758 -23.62 10.60 -6.52
N ASN A 759 -24.29 9.74 -7.30
CA ASN A 759 -24.03 9.60 -8.74
C ASN A 759 -24.72 10.72 -9.51
N LEU A 760 -24.05 11.32 -10.49
CA LEU A 760 -24.68 12.29 -11.41
C LEU A 760 -25.68 11.56 -12.31
N VAL A 761 -26.97 11.84 -12.14
CA VAL A 761 -28.05 11.16 -12.88
C VAL A 761 -28.76 12.03 -13.91
N ARG A 762 -28.66 13.36 -13.80
CA ARG A 762 -29.31 14.27 -14.76
C ARG A 762 -28.46 15.50 -15.05
N GLY A 763 -28.46 15.90 -16.32
CA GLY A 763 -28.01 17.22 -16.78
C GLY A 763 -29.09 17.86 -17.64
N ASP A 764 -29.65 18.97 -17.17
CA ASP A 764 -30.69 19.72 -17.89
C ASP A 764 -30.04 20.90 -18.62
N TYR A 765 -30.01 20.87 -19.95
CA TYR A 765 -29.33 21.85 -20.80
C TYR A 765 -30.28 22.91 -21.41
N ALA A 766 -31.58 22.62 -21.44
CA ALA A 766 -32.70 23.51 -21.72
C ALA A 766 -34.01 22.82 -21.29
N MET A 767 -35.15 23.54 -21.30
CA MET A 767 -36.47 23.01 -20.90
C MET A 767 -36.85 21.64 -21.51
N HIS A 768 -36.34 21.29 -22.70
CA HIS A 768 -36.63 20.02 -23.40
C HIS A 768 -35.36 19.25 -23.80
N ASP A 769 -34.20 19.64 -23.28
CA ASP A 769 -32.88 19.06 -23.59
C ASP A 769 -32.25 18.54 -22.30
N SER A 770 -32.75 17.42 -21.81
CA SER A 770 -32.29 16.75 -20.59
C SER A 770 -31.64 15.42 -20.92
N ILE A 771 -30.44 15.19 -20.39
CA ILE A 771 -29.81 13.87 -20.43
C ILE A 771 -29.98 13.21 -19.07
N PHE A 772 -30.62 12.05 -19.05
CA PHE A 772 -30.82 11.25 -17.84
C PHE A 772 -30.03 9.93 -17.92
N ARG A 773 -29.34 9.58 -16.85
CA ARG A 773 -28.51 8.38 -16.69
C ARG A 773 -28.60 7.85 -15.27
N THR A 774 -29.46 6.86 -15.01
CA THR A 774 -29.51 6.24 -13.67
C THR A 774 -28.77 4.91 -13.66
N PRO A 775 -27.89 4.66 -12.67
CA PRO A 775 -27.35 3.34 -12.44
C PRO A 775 -28.37 2.46 -11.68
N ASP A 776 -28.46 1.18 -12.02
CA ASP A 776 -29.07 0.19 -11.14
C ASP A 776 -28.21 -0.07 -9.89
N LYS A 777 -28.55 -1.12 -9.13
CA LYS A 777 -27.84 -1.48 -7.91
C LYS A 777 -26.40 -1.95 -8.14
N VAL A 778 -26.06 -2.49 -9.30
CA VAL A 778 -24.70 -2.97 -9.66
C VAL A 778 -23.99 -2.04 -10.65
N GLY A 779 -24.56 -0.87 -10.94
CA GLY A 779 -23.94 0.17 -11.77
C GLY A 779 -24.28 0.13 -13.26
N ASN A 780 -25.20 -0.74 -13.70
CA ASN A 780 -25.65 -0.73 -15.10
C ASN A 780 -26.41 0.57 -15.40
N LEU A 781 -26.04 1.26 -16.47
CA LEU A 781 -26.54 2.60 -16.78
C LEU A 781 -27.79 2.57 -17.66
N TYR A 782 -28.90 3.13 -17.19
CA TYR A 782 -30.17 3.24 -17.93
C TYR A 782 -30.43 4.67 -18.41
N ARG A 783 -31.26 4.82 -19.45
CA ARG A 783 -31.63 6.13 -20.02
C ARG A 783 -32.87 6.75 -19.36
N GLU A 784 -33.59 5.98 -18.54
CA GLU A 784 -34.86 6.35 -17.93
C GLU A 784 -34.85 6.03 -16.43
N GLU A 785 -35.66 6.76 -15.65
CA GLU A 785 -35.72 6.70 -14.18
C GLU A 785 -36.11 5.31 -13.64
N GLU A 786 -36.95 4.58 -14.38
CA GLU A 786 -37.42 3.24 -13.99
C GLU A 786 -36.49 2.11 -14.46
N CYS A 787 -35.22 2.41 -14.77
CA CYS A 787 -34.25 1.45 -15.30
C CYS A 787 -34.76 0.71 -16.55
N ARG A 788 -35.30 1.47 -17.52
CA ARG A 788 -35.84 0.96 -18.78
C ARG A 788 -34.97 1.30 -19.99
N GLY A 789 -35.30 0.66 -21.12
CA GLY A 789 -34.70 0.94 -22.43
C GLY A 789 -33.32 0.32 -22.64
N ARG A 790 -32.85 -0.53 -21.72
CA ARG A 790 -31.62 -1.30 -21.84
C ARG A 790 -31.77 -2.64 -21.14
N GLU A 791 -31.07 -3.66 -21.63
CA GLU A 791 -30.98 -4.97 -21.00
C GLU A 791 -29.51 -5.34 -20.83
N TYR A 792 -29.20 -5.92 -19.67
CA TYR A 792 -27.87 -6.35 -19.29
C TYR A 792 -27.90 -7.81 -18.84
N ASP A 793 -26.81 -8.52 -19.06
CA ASP A 793 -26.64 -9.84 -18.46
C ASP A 793 -26.21 -9.77 -16.99
N ARG A 794 -25.98 -10.93 -16.36
CA ARG A 794 -25.54 -11.02 -14.96
C ARG A 794 -24.15 -10.43 -14.71
N GLY A 795 -23.30 -10.35 -15.73
CA GLY A 795 -21.97 -9.76 -15.67
C GLY A 795 -21.94 -8.27 -15.99
N GLY A 796 -23.09 -7.62 -16.24
CA GLY A 796 -23.17 -6.21 -16.59
C GLY A 796 -22.86 -5.91 -18.06
N ARG A 797 -22.85 -6.92 -18.94
CA ARG A 797 -22.69 -6.74 -20.39
C ARG A 797 -24.03 -6.33 -21.01
N LEU A 798 -24.00 -5.27 -21.82
CA LEU A 798 -25.19 -4.70 -22.47
C LEU A 798 -25.68 -5.65 -23.57
N LEU A 799 -26.87 -6.24 -23.42
CA LEU A 799 -27.48 -7.14 -24.41
C LEU A 799 -28.35 -6.39 -25.42
N TRP A 800 -28.97 -5.30 -24.98
CA TRP A 800 -29.83 -4.45 -25.81
C TRP A 800 -29.88 -3.02 -25.29
N ASP A 801 -29.92 -2.00 -26.17
CA ASP A 801 -29.89 -0.58 -25.77
C ASP A 801 -31.10 0.28 -26.18
N GLY A 802 -32.19 -0.37 -26.62
CA GLY A 802 -33.34 0.31 -27.22
C GLY A 802 -33.39 0.19 -28.74
N GLU A 803 -32.22 0.11 -29.37
CA GLU A 803 -32.08 0.14 -30.84
C GLU A 803 -31.19 -1.00 -31.37
N TYR A 804 -30.15 -1.35 -30.63
CA TYR A 804 -29.18 -2.37 -31.01
C TYR A 804 -29.17 -3.53 -30.01
N HIS A 805 -29.01 -4.74 -30.53
CA HIS A 805 -28.63 -5.95 -29.82
C HIS A 805 -27.12 -6.19 -29.92
N TYR A 806 -26.56 -6.81 -28.89
CA TYR A 806 -25.13 -7.05 -28.75
C TYR A 806 -24.86 -8.52 -28.44
N ARG A 807 -23.81 -9.08 -29.02
CA ARG A 807 -23.36 -10.46 -28.79
C ARG A 807 -21.90 -10.49 -28.37
N TYR A 808 -21.58 -11.39 -27.47
CA TYR A 808 -20.25 -11.56 -26.89
C TYR A 808 -19.68 -12.95 -27.22
N ASP A 809 -18.37 -13.08 -27.24
CA ASP A 809 -17.70 -14.39 -27.30
C ASP A 809 -17.63 -15.08 -25.93
N CYS A 810 -17.00 -16.25 -25.88
CA CYS A 810 -16.83 -17.03 -24.66
C CYS A 810 -15.97 -16.35 -23.58
N GLU A 811 -15.20 -15.31 -23.92
CA GLU A 811 -14.42 -14.49 -22.99
C GLU A 811 -15.12 -13.18 -22.60
N GLY A 812 -16.30 -12.94 -23.16
CA GLY A 812 -17.08 -11.74 -22.92
C GLY A 812 -16.68 -10.52 -23.72
N ASN A 813 -15.92 -10.71 -24.80
CA ASN A 813 -15.56 -9.66 -25.72
C ASN A 813 -16.71 -9.40 -26.71
N LEU A 814 -17.03 -8.14 -27.00
CA LEU A 814 -18.09 -7.79 -27.95
C LEU A 814 -17.72 -8.28 -29.35
N VAL A 815 -18.52 -9.13 -29.97
CA VAL A 815 -18.26 -9.63 -31.33
C VAL A 815 -19.27 -9.15 -32.37
N MET A 816 -20.44 -8.67 -31.94
CA MET A 816 -21.47 -8.18 -32.86
C MET A 816 -22.35 -7.10 -32.22
N LYS A 817 -22.69 -6.07 -33.01
CA LYS A 817 -23.73 -5.07 -32.74
C LYS A 817 -24.66 -5.00 -33.95
N THR A 818 -25.97 -5.17 -33.74
CA THR A 818 -26.96 -5.28 -34.82
C THR A 818 -28.32 -4.69 -34.41
N ARG A 819 -29.12 -4.21 -35.36
CA ARG A 819 -30.51 -3.77 -35.10
C ARG A 819 -31.52 -4.93 -35.10
N ARG A 820 -31.08 -6.13 -35.48
CA ARG A 820 -31.94 -7.30 -35.59
C ARG A 820 -31.90 -8.09 -34.29
N GLU A 821 -33.01 -8.71 -33.94
CA GLU A 821 -33.04 -9.65 -32.84
C GLU A 821 -32.30 -10.93 -33.28
N VAL A 822 -31.07 -11.10 -32.82
CA VAL A 822 -30.27 -12.29 -33.08
C VAL A 822 -30.30 -13.10 -31.79
N HIS A 823 -31.23 -14.06 -31.70
CA HIS A 823 -31.27 -14.98 -30.57
C HIS A 823 -29.97 -15.80 -30.55
N GLU A 824 -29.24 -15.73 -29.43
CA GLU A 824 -28.40 -16.86 -29.03
C GLU A 824 -29.28 -18.11 -29.04
N GLY A 825 -28.82 -19.19 -29.67
CA GLY A 825 -29.58 -20.43 -29.80
C GLY A 825 -30.09 -20.94 -28.45
N LYS A 826 -31.29 -20.51 -28.06
CA LYS A 826 -32.11 -21.14 -27.03
C LYS A 826 -33.07 -22.05 -27.75
N GLU A 827 -32.81 -23.35 -27.71
CA GLU A 827 -33.91 -24.30 -27.79
C GLU A 827 -34.95 -23.92 -26.72
N SER A 828 -36.13 -23.53 -27.15
CA SER A 828 -37.26 -23.24 -26.27
C SER A 828 -37.71 -24.53 -25.57
N PRO A 829 -37.89 -24.56 -24.23
CA PRO A 829 -38.45 -25.72 -23.54
C PRO A 829 -39.95 -25.94 -23.77
N HIS A 830 -40.64 -25.13 -24.58
CA HIS A 830 -42.10 -25.16 -24.69
C HIS A 830 -42.55 -25.18 -26.16
N GLY A 831 -42.48 -26.37 -26.74
CA GLY A 831 -43.03 -26.68 -28.06
C GLY A 831 -43.61 -28.09 -28.10
N ARG A 832 -44.51 -28.44 -27.16
CA ARG A 832 -45.35 -29.65 -27.31
C ARG A 832 -46.32 -29.44 -28.47
N LYS A 833 -45.87 -29.74 -29.69
CA LYS A 833 -46.79 -30.20 -30.73
C LYS A 833 -47.23 -31.60 -30.36
N GLN A 834 -48.53 -31.69 -30.11
CA GLN A 834 -49.29 -32.91 -29.91
C GLN A 834 -49.17 -33.77 -31.17
N GLU A 835 -48.26 -34.74 -31.16
CA GLU A 835 -48.37 -35.90 -32.06
C GLU A 835 -48.61 -37.15 -31.21
N LYS A 836 -49.80 -37.73 -31.42
CA LYS A 836 -50.20 -39.01 -30.85
C LYS A 836 -49.27 -40.09 -31.37
N ARG A 837 -48.42 -40.65 -30.51
CA ARG A 837 -47.84 -41.99 -30.70
C ARG A 837 -48.21 -42.88 -29.53
N GLY A 838 -48.76 -44.04 -29.89
CA GLY A 838 -49.49 -44.95 -29.00
C GLY A 838 -48.62 -45.81 -28.10
N TRP A 839 -49.27 -46.33 -27.08
CA TRP A 839 -48.78 -47.11 -25.93
C TRP A 839 -48.11 -48.46 -26.22
N PHE A 840 -47.76 -48.80 -27.48
CA PHE A 840 -47.31 -50.15 -27.85
C PHE A 840 -45.80 -50.33 -28.13
N THR A 841 -44.97 -49.30 -28.00
CA THR A 841 -43.50 -49.42 -28.12
C THR A 841 -42.80 -49.40 -26.77
N LEU A 842 -43.27 -50.25 -25.85
CA LEU A 842 -42.63 -50.51 -24.55
C LEU A 842 -42.23 -51.98 -24.37
N LEU A 843 -42.15 -52.71 -25.49
CA LEU A 843 -41.72 -54.10 -25.53
C LEU A 843 -40.72 -54.23 -26.71
N PHE A 844 -39.51 -54.72 -26.41
CA PHE A 844 -38.38 -55.05 -27.30
C PHE A 844 -37.39 -53.90 -27.66
N SER A 845 -36.30 -53.74 -26.90
CA SER A 845 -34.97 -54.33 -27.18
C SER A 845 -33.84 -53.62 -26.42
N GLN A 846 -32.88 -54.41 -25.95
CA GLN A 846 -31.61 -54.05 -25.34
C GLN A 846 -30.55 -53.56 -26.35
N ASP A 847 -29.59 -52.84 -25.78
CA ASP A 847 -28.15 -52.69 -26.10
C ASP A 847 -27.63 -51.71 -27.16
N ASN A 848 -26.57 -51.03 -26.69
CA ASN A 848 -25.47 -50.35 -27.37
C ASN A 848 -25.79 -49.13 -28.24
N ASP A 849 -25.52 -47.94 -27.69
CA ASP A 849 -24.45 -47.08 -28.23
C ASP A 849 -24.24 -45.86 -27.31
N SER A 850 -22.97 -45.62 -26.96
CA SER A 850 -22.51 -44.38 -26.33
C SER A 850 -22.62 -43.23 -27.35
N PRO A 851 -23.31 -42.11 -27.06
CA PRO A 851 -23.11 -40.90 -27.83
C PRO A 851 -21.96 -40.11 -27.19
N SER A 852 -20.88 -39.99 -27.95
CA SER A 852 -19.89 -38.93 -27.81
C SER A 852 -20.59 -37.61 -27.51
N LYS A 853 -20.28 -37.00 -26.36
CA LYS A 853 -20.56 -35.57 -26.14
C LYS A 853 -19.76 -34.80 -27.17
N GLY A 854 -20.42 -34.41 -28.26
CA GLY A 854 -19.90 -33.39 -29.15
C GLY A 854 -19.87 -32.06 -28.41
N ASN A 855 -18.72 -31.40 -28.44
CA ASN A 855 -18.60 -29.97 -28.18
C ASN A 855 -19.51 -29.23 -29.16
N ASP A 856 -20.65 -28.73 -28.72
CA ASP A 856 -21.26 -27.56 -29.34
C ASP A 856 -20.58 -26.32 -28.74
N ASP A 857 -19.33 -26.10 -29.17
CA ASP A 857 -18.62 -24.83 -28.99
C ASP A 857 -19.20 -23.85 -30.01
N THR A 858 -20.11 -22.97 -29.58
CA THR A 858 -20.57 -21.84 -30.38
C THR A 858 -19.50 -20.74 -30.41
N ASP A 859 -18.37 -21.00 -31.05
CA ASP A 859 -17.44 -19.98 -31.54
C ASP A 859 -17.41 -20.06 -33.08
N GLY A 860 -18.61 -19.91 -33.68
CA GLY A 860 -18.73 -19.72 -35.12
C GLY A 860 -18.14 -18.37 -35.53
N ASP A 861 -17.57 -18.31 -36.74
CA ASP A 861 -17.05 -17.07 -37.32
C ASP A 861 -18.06 -15.92 -37.14
N PRO A 862 -17.73 -14.84 -36.39
CA PRO A 862 -18.67 -13.76 -36.13
C PRO A 862 -19.11 -13.03 -37.40
N PHE A 863 -18.38 -13.21 -38.51
CA PHE A 863 -18.74 -12.68 -39.81
C PHE A 863 -19.70 -13.59 -40.60
N ALA A 864 -19.88 -14.85 -40.20
CA ALA A 864 -20.73 -15.81 -40.91
C ALA A 864 -22.22 -15.41 -40.95
N CYS A 865 -22.68 -14.63 -39.97
CA CYS A 865 -24.06 -14.14 -39.88
C CYS A 865 -24.21 -12.62 -40.12
N TRP A 866 -23.16 -11.97 -40.64
CA TRP A 866 -23.14 -10.53 -40.88
C TRP A 866 -24.14 -10.11 -41.98
N GLN A 867 -24.85 -9.02 -41.75
CA GLN A 867 -25.71 -8.37 -42.74
C GLN A 867 -25.41 -6.87 -42.84
N PRO A 868 -25.75 -6.20 -43.96
CA PRO A 868 -25.63 -4.75 -44.08
C PRO A 868 -26.33 -4.02 -42.94
N GLY A 869 -25.57 -3.19 -42.22
CA GLY A 869 -26.03 -2.48 -41.02
C GLY A 869 -25.54 -3.08 -39.70
N ASP A 870 -24.93 -4.27 -39.73
CA ASP A 870 -24.29 -4.87 -38.57
C ASP A 870 -22.83 -4.38 -38.44
N THR A 871 -22.35 -4.30 -37.20
CA THR A 871 -20.92 -4.10 -36.89
C THR A 871 -20.40 -5.36 -36.22
N CYS A 872 -19.41 -6.02 -36.82
CA CYS A 872 -18.73 -7.17 -36.22
C CYS A 872 -17.32 -6.77 -35.77
N TYR A 873 -16.85 -7.45 -34.74
CA TYR A 873 -15.55 -7.22 -34.13
C TYR A 873 -14.76 -8.52 -34.12
N ARG A 874 -13.44 -8.42 -34.27
CA ARG A 874 -12.49 -9.49 -34.03
C ARG A 874 -11.46 -8.96 -33.03
N TRP A 875 -11.19 -9.75 -32.01
CA TRP A 875 -10.22 -9.45 -30.98
C TRP A 875 -8.92 -10.18 -31.30
N HIS A 876 -7.79 -9.53 -31.10
CA HIS A 876 -6.50 -10.19 -31.20
C HIS A 876 -6.30 -11.04 -29.95
N ALA A 877 -5.39 -12.01 -29.99
CA ALA A 877 -5.21 -12.90 -28.85
C ALA A 877 -4.61 -12.18 -27.62
N ASN A 878 -3.99 -11.01 -27.84
CA ASN A 878 -3.46 -10.10 -26.83
C ASN A 878 -4.47 -9.03 -26.36
N GLY A 879 -5.72 -9.08 -26.82
CA GLY A 879 -6.78 -8.12 -26.50
C GLY A 879 -7.09 -7.21 -27.68
#